data_AF-A0A2G2YH27-F1
#
_entry.id   AF-A0A2G2YH27-F1
#
_cell.length_a   1.000
_cell.length_b   1.000
_cell.length_c   1.000
_cell.angle_alpha   90.00
_cell.angle_beta   90.00
_cell.angle_gamma   90.00
#
_symmetry.space_group_name_H-M   'P 1'
#
loop_
_entity.id
_entity.type
_entity.pdbx_description
1 polymer ?
#
loop_
_entity_poly.entity_id
_entity_poly.type
_entity_poly.pdbx_seq_one_letter_code
_entity_poly.pdbx_strand_id
1 'polypeptide(L)'
;MKVAEMRMLRWMCGLTRGDRVRNETIREKVGVTSVECKMREARLRWFGHVKRRGMDALVRRCERLALDGFRRGRGRPKKYWGEVIRRDMEQLQLTEDMTLDRKLRTFLIRNGLSTLFKEGPSAYKAYYLRQMKIWNTSAAKQRELSKMLDEWAVYIRRKYGNKPLSSSTYLSEAEPFLEQYAKRSPQNQALIGSAGNFVKVEDFMAVVEGEDEEGDLESMKDIAPSSPSITTKDMVAKNEGLIVFFPGIPGCAKSALCKEILNAPGGLGDDRPVHSLMGDLIKGRYWQKVADECRKKPYSIMLADKNAPNEEVWRQIENMCLSTKASAIPVIPESEGTEINPFSIDALAVFIFRVLHRVNHPGNLDKSSPNAGYVMLMFYHLYEGKSRQEFESELIERFGSLVKMPILKPERSPLPDSVRSIIEEGINLYKLHTNKHGRLESTKGTYVKEWVKWEKQLRDILLGNSDYLNSIQVPFEFAGKEVIDQLKAIARGKYSAPTSEKRKLGSIVFAAISLPVPEILSLLNDLAQKDPKVGNFLKDKSMESSIQKAHLTLAHKRSHGVAAVANYGSFLHQKVPVDVGALLFSDKLAALEAEPGSVEGEKVNSKNQWPHVTLWTGQGVAAKDANTLPELLSQGKATRVDINPPVTITGTLEFF
;
A
#
# COMPACT_ATOMS: atom_id res chain seq x y z
N MET A 1 -8.98 -16.17 -18.60
CA MET A 1 -9.64 -15.14 -17.75
C MET A 1 -11.16 -15.27 -17.81
N LYS A 2 -11.85 -14.97 -18.92
CA LYS A 2 -13.34 -15.13 -19.03
C LYS A 2 -13.87 -16.51 -18.60
N VAL A 3 -13.17 -17.58 -18.96
CA VAL A 3 -13.56 -18.97 -18.62
C VAL A 3 -13.39 -19.27 -17.13
N ALA A 4 -12.33 -18.75 -16.50
CA ALA A 4 -12.08 -18.92 -15.07
C ALA A 4 -13.06 -18.10 -14.22
N GLU A 5 -13.32 -16.85 -14.62
CA GLU A 5 -14.35 -15.98 -14.03
C GLU A 5 -15.72 -16.68 -14.04
N MET A 6 -16.19 -17.13 -15.21
CA MET A 6 -17.49 -17.79 -15.30
C MET A 6 -17.55 -19.14 -14.56
N ARG A 7 -16.43 -19.85 -14.41
CA ARG A 7 -16.36 -21.08 -13.62
C ARG A 7 -16.56 -20.81 -12.14
N MET A 8 -15.94 -19.75 -11.61
CA MET A 8 -16.11 -19.33 -10.21
C MET A 8 -17.51 -18.79 -9.94
N LEU A 9 -18.04 -17.93 -10.82
CA LEU A 9 -19.38 -17.36 -10.65
C LEU A 9 -20.49 -18.42 -10.70
N ARG A 10 -20.33 -19.43 -11.56
CA ARG A 10 -21.22 -20.58 -11.61
C ARG A 10 -21.14 -21.42 -10.34
N TRP A 11 -19.94 -21.70 -9.86
CA TRP A 11 -19.73 -22.44 -8.61
C TRP A 11 -20.38 -21.73 -7.41
N MET A 12 -20.19 -20.42 -7.28
CA MET A 12 -20.83 -19.60 -6.23
C MET A 12 -22.36 -19.63 -6.28
N CYS A 13 -22.93 -19.76 -7.48
CA CYS A 13 -24.38 -19.84 -7.67
C CYS A 13 -24.93 -21.27 -7.60
N GLY A 14 -24.09 -22.27 -7.34
CA GLY A 14 -24.48 -23.69 -7.39
C GLY A 14 -24.86 -24.18 -8.79
N LEU A 15 -24.42 -23.48 -9.84
CA LEU A 15 -24.80 -23.76 -11.22
C LEU A 15 -23.74 -24.59 -11.93
N THR A 16 -24.17 -25.57 -12.71
CA THR A 16 -23.33 -26.38 -13.59
C THR A 16 -23.37 -25.85 -15.03
N ARG A 17 -22.58 -26.46 -15.93
CA ARG A 17 -22.71 -26.23 -17.37
C ARG A 17 -23.99 -26.86 -17.94
N GLY A 18 -24.56 -27.87 -17.26
CA GLY A 18 -25.79 -28.56 -17.66
C GLY A 18 -27.03 -27.68 -17.57
N ASP A 19 -27.02 -26.69 -16.68
CA ASP A 19 -28.18 -25.83 -16.40
C ASP A 19 -28.47 -24.81 -17.51
N ARG A 20 -27.56 -24.68 -18.49
CA ARG A 20 -27.68 -23.81 -19.69
C ARG A 20 -28.08 -22.34 -19.41
N VAL A 21 -27.89 -21.85 -18.18
CA VAL A 21 -28.13 -20.45 -17.81
C VAL A 21 -27.15 -19.53 -18.54
N ARG A 22 -27.62 -18.40 -19.09
CA ARG A 22 -26.77 -17.42 -19.78
C ARG A 22 -25.77 -16.76 -18.83
N ASN A 23 -24.58 -16.45 -19.33
CA ASN A 23 -23.50 -15.88 -18.52
C ASN A 23 -23.84 -14.46 -18.03
N GLU A 24 -24.62 -13.72 -18.80
CA GLU A 24 -25.13 -12.39 -18.48
C GLU A 24 -26.03 -12.46 -17.24
N THR A 25 -26.97 -13.41 -17.22
CA THR A 25 -27.89 -13.64 -16.10
C THR A 25 -27.15 -14.04 -14.82
N ILE A 26 -26.09 -14.84 -14.93
CA ILE A 26 -25.26 -15.22 -13.77
C ILE A 26 -24.53 -13.99 -13.21
N ARG A 27 -23.99 -13.14 -14.08
CA ARG A 27 -23.32 -11.90 -13.66
C ARG A 27 -24.27 -10.90 -13.02
N GLU A 28 -25.48 -10.77 -13.56
CA GLU A 28 -26.54 -9.93 -13.00
C GLU A 28 -26.97 -10.42 -11.62
N LYS A 29 -27.19 -11.74 -11.46
CA LYS A 29 -27.54 -12.35 -10.17
C LYS A 29 -26.47 -12.12 -9.09
N VAL A 30 -25.19 -12.12 -9.47
CA VAL A 30 -24.06 -11.89 -8.55
C VAL A 30 -23.71 -10.39 -8.42
N GLY A 31 -24.30 -9.51 -9.25
CA GLY A 31 -24.02 -8.08 -9.24
C GLY A 31 -22.62 -7.70 -9.73
N VAL A 32 -21.99 -8.51 -10.59
CA VAL A 32 -20.60 -8.32 -11.04
C VAL A 32 -20.50 -7.98 -12.52
N THR A 33 -19.73 -6.94 -12.85
CA THR A 33 -19.41 -6.61 -14.25
C THR A 33 -18.36 -7.59 -14.79
N SER A 34 -18.37 -7.86 -16.11
CA SER A 34 -17.37 -8.76 -16.69
C SER A 34 -15.94 -8.28 -16.47
N VAL A 35 -15.02 -9.23 -16.25
CA VAL A 35 -13.58 -8.92 -16.09
C VAL A 35 -13.04 -8.20 -17.33
N GLU A 36 -13.56 -8.49 -18.53
CA GLU A 36 -13.18 -7.80 -19.75
C GLU A 36 -13.56 -6.32 -19.73
N CYS A 37 -14.75 -5.97 -19.24
CA CYS A 37 -15.18 -4.58 -19.07
C CYS A 37 -14.28 -3.86 -18.06
N LYS A 38 -13.96 -4.49 -16.92
CA LYS A 38 -13.08 -3.89 -15.90
C LYS A 38 -11.66 -3.68 -16.38
N MET A 39 -11.13 -4.63 -17.15
CA MET A 39 -9.82 -4.46 -17.78
C MET A 39 -9.84 -3.36 -18.85
N ARG A 40 -10.92 -3.24 -19.63
CA ARG A 40 -11.10 -2.14 -20.61
C ARG A 40 -11.12 -0.79 -19.91
N GLU A 41 -11.91 -0.67 -18.86
CA GLU A 41 -12.02 0.52 -18.03
C GLU A 41 -10.65 0.94 -17.46
N ALA A 42 -9.90 0.00 -16.87
CA ALA A 42 -8.57 0.26 -16.34
C ALA A 42 -7.57 0.70 -17.43
N ARG A 43 -7.60 0.05 -18.61
CA ARG A 43 -6.75 0.42 -19.76
C ARG A 43 -7.05 1.84 -20.25
N LEU A 44 -8.32 2.21 -20.38
CA LEU A 44 -8.72 3.54 -20.83
C LEU A 44 -8.46 4.63 -19.78
N ARG A 45 -8.63 4.35 -18.48
CA ARG A 45 -8.21 5.27 -17.41
C ARG A 45 -6.71 5.53 -17.44
N TRP A 46 -5.92 4.47 -17.60
CA TRP A 46 -4.48 4.59 -17.74
C TRP A 46 -4.10 5.38 -18.99
N PHE A 47 -4.72 5.10 -20.14
CA PHE A 47 -4.54 5.89 -21.36
C PHE A 47 -4.85 7.37 -21.15
N GLY A 48 -5.94 7.69 -20.45
CA GLY A 48 -6.25 9.06 -20.03
C GLY A 48 -5.14 9.68 -19.18
N HIS A 49 -4.55 8.93 -18.23
CA HIS A 49 -3.40 9.38 -17.44
C HIS A 49 -2.18 9.66 -18.32
N VAL A 50 -1.83 8.76 -19.24
CA VAL A 50 -0.73 8.93 -20.20
C VAL A 50 -0.93 10.19 -21.06
N LYS A 51 -2.15 10.42 -21.56
CA LYS A 51 -2.49 11.62 -22.35
C LYS A 51 -2.57 12.92 -21.53
N ARG A 52 -2.57 12.86 -20.18
CA ARG A 52 -2.48 14.04 -19.29
C ARG A 52 -1.03 14.47 -18.97
N ARG A 53 -0.04 13.57 -19.08
CA ARG A 53 1.37 13.89 -18.77
C ARG A 53 2.04 14.77 -19.83
N GLY A 54 3.02 15.59 -19.44
CA GLY A 54 3.85 16.36 -20.37
C GLY A 54 4.60 15.47 -21.38
N MET A 55 4.98 16.02 -22.53
CA MET A 55 5.63 15.25 -23.60
C MET A 55 6.98 14.66 -23.19
N ASP A 56 7.66 15.27 -22.23
CA ASP A 56 8.96 14.84 -21.71
C ASP A 56 8.86 13.73 -20.67
N ALA A 57 7.65 13.43 -20.19
CA ALA A 57 7.42 12.33 -19.27
C ALA A 57 7.75 10.99 -19.95
N LEU A 58 8.57 10.17 -19.30
CA LEU A 58 9.00 8.85 -19.77
C LEU A 58 7.85 8.01 -20.32
N VAL A 59 6.73 7.98 -19.60
CA VAL A 59 5.52 7.23 -19.95
C VAL A 59 4.91 7.69 -21.28
N ARG A 60 4.98 8.99 -21.60
CA ARG A 60 4.48 9.56 -22.86
C ARG A 60 5.48 9.46 -24.01
N ARG A 61 6.78 9.36 -23.73
CA ARG A 61 7.81 9.01 -24.73
C ARG A 61 7.66 7.56 -25.16
N CYS A 62 7.43 6.65 -24.21
CA CYS A 62 7.21 5.22 -24.49
C CYS A 62 5.93 4.95 -25.31
N GLU A 63 4.87 5.76 -25.16
CA GLU A 63 3.66 5.66 -25.99
C GLU A 63 3.92 5.93 -27.48
N ARG A 64 4.93 6.76 -27.78
CA ARG A 64 5.32 7.14 -29.15
C ARG A 64 6.47 6.33 -29.73
N LEU A 65 7.02 5.37 -29.00
CA LEU A 65 7.98 4.43 -29.56
C LEU A 65 7.25 3.55 -30.58
N ALA A 66 7.20 4.02 -31.83
CA ALA A 66 6.85 3.20 -32.96
C ALA A 66 7.93 2.12 -33.10
N LEU A 67 7.56 0.88 -32.81
CA LEU A 67 8.39 -0.28 -33.14
C LEU A 67 8.16 -0.61 -34.62
N ASP A 68 8.72 0.23 -35.49
CA ASP A 68 8.82 -0.09 -36.91
C ASP A 68 9.79 -1.27 -37.08
N GLY A 69 9.32 -2.37 -37.68
CA GLY A 69 10.22 -3.39 -38.23
C GLY A 69 10.04 -4.85 -37.81
N PHE A 70 9.07 -5.23 -36.96
CA PHE A 70 8.86 -6.67 -36.71
C PHE A 70 8.16 -7.36 -37.88
N ARG A 71 8.95 -8.06 -38.71
CA ARG A 71 8.46 -8.99 -39.73
C ARG A 71 7.47 -9.98 -39.09
N ARG A 72 6.32 -10.19 -39.72
CA ARG A 72 5.27 -11.14 -39.28
C ARG A 72 5.84 -12.57 -39.27
N GLY A 73 6.11 -13.10 -38.07
CA GLY A 73 6.35 -14.54 -37.87
C GLY A 73 5.03 -15.34 -37.90
N ARG A 74 5.12 -16.68 -38.05
CA ARG A 74 3.97 -17.58 -37.95
C ARG A 74 3.42 -17.60 -36.51
N GLY A 75 2.13 -17.32 -36.35
CA GLY A 75 1.41 -17.36 -35.06
C GLY A 75 0.41 -16.22 -34.88
N ARG A 76 -0.27 -16.16 -33.73
CA ARG A 76 -1.20 -15.08 -33.38
C ARG A 76 -0.42 -13.76 -33.27
N PRO A 77 -0.82 -12.69 -33.97
CA PRO A 77 -0.12 -11.41 -33.91
C PRO A 77 0.00 -10.88 -32.47
N LYS A 78 1.17 -10.33 -32.12
CA LYS A 78 1.34 -9.58 -30.87
C LYS A 78 0.40 -8.37 -30.92
N LYS A 79 -0.47 -8.24 -29.92
CA LYS A 79 -1.39 -7.09 -29.82
C LYS A 79 -0.61 -5.88 -29.30
N TYR A 80 -0.55 -4.81 -30.09
CA TYR A 80 0.05 -3.56 -29.66
C TYR A 80 -0.88 -2.82 -28.68
N TRP A 81 -0.31 -2.18 -27.66
CA TRP A 81 -1.09 -1.45 -26.66
C TRP A 81 -1.95 -0.35 -27.30
N GLY A 82 -1.39 0.43 -28.22
CA GLY A 82 -2.17 1.45 -28.95
C GLY A 82 -3.28 0.88 -29.83
N GLU A 83 -3.10 -0.30 -30.43
CA GLU A 83 -4.18 -0.97 -31.19
C GLU A 83 -5.29 -1.50 -30.28
N VAL A 84 -4.92 -1.98 -29.08
CA VAL A 84 -5.89 -2.44 -28.07
C VAL A 84 -6.70 -1.26 -27.55
N ILE A 85 -6.05 -0.14 -27.24
CA ILE A 85 -6.71 1.09 -26.82
C ILE A 85 -7.63 1.63 -27.92
N ARG A 86 -7.18 1.66 -29.18
CA ARG A 86 -8.01 2.12 -30.30
C ARG A 86 -9.27 1.26 -30.48
N ARG A 87 -9.14 -0.07 -30.41
CA ARG A 87 -10.31 -0.97 -30.43
C ARG A 87 -11.23 -0.79 -29.24
N ASP A 88 -10.68 -0.55 -28.05
CA ASP A 88 -11.47 -0.28 -26.85
C ASP A 88 -12.24 1.05 -26.94
N MET A 89 -11.64 2.08 -27.56
CA MET A 89 -12.29 3.37 -27.84
C MET A 89 -13.37 3.23 -28.92
N GLU A 90 -13.08 2.54 -30.04
CA GLU A 90 -14.06 2.23 -31.10
C GLU A 90 -15.29 1.49 -30.54
N GLN A 91 -15.08 0.51 -29.65
CA GLN A 91 -16.17 -0.26 -29.01
C GLN A 91 -17.07 0.57 -28.09
N LEU A 92 -16.55 1.67 -27.55
CA LEU A 92 -17.28 2.57 -26.65
C LEU A 92 -17.66 3.89 -27.33
N GLN A 93 -17.43 4.02 -28.64
CA GLN A 93 -17.64 5.26 -29.41
C GLN A 93 -16.94 6.50 -28.81
N LEU A 94 -15.77 6.29 -28.20
CA LEU A 94 -14.99 7.36 -27.56
C LEU A 94 -14.04 7.99 -28.58
N THR A 95 -13.99 9.32 -28.61
CA THR A 95 -13.08 10.10 -29.46
C THR A 95 -12.03 10.85 -28.61
N GLU A 96 -10.80 11.06 -29.13
CA GLU A 96 -9.70 11.67 -28.36
C GLU A 96 -10.01 13.11 -27.88
N ASP A 97 -10.90 13.81 -28.59
CA ASP A 97 -11.39 15.16 -28.32
C ASP A 97 -12.39 15.24 -27.14
N MET A 98 -13.00 14.14 -26.69
CA MET A 98 -13.80 14.08 -25.45
C MET A 98 -12.96 14.42 -24.20
N THR A 99 -11.63 14.43 -24.31
CA THR A 99 -10.72 14.88 -23.23
C THR A 99 -10.65 16.41 -23.09
N LEU A 100 -11.02 17.19 -24.11
CA LEU A 100 -11.05 18.66 -24.07
C LEU A 100 -12.18 19.20 -23.19
N ASP A 101 -13.28 18.45 -23.09
CA ASP A 101 -14.46 18.83 -22.34
C ASP A 101 -14.18 18.97 -20.82
N ARG A 102 -13.47 17.98 -20.26
CA ARG A 102 -12.96 18.05 -18.88
C ARG A 102 -11.91 19.15 -18.71
N LYS A 103 -11.10 19.43 -19.75
CA LYS A 103 -10.05 20.45 -19.67
C LYS A 103 -10.61 21.87 -19.54
N LEU A 104 -11.67 22.15 -20.29
CA LEU A 104 -12.38 23.42 -20.24
C LEU A 104 -12.96 23.69 -18.85
N ARG A 105 -13.74 22.75 -18.32
CA ARG A 105 -14.39 22.86 -17.01
C ARG A 105 -13.41 22.93 -15.85
N THR A 106 -12.35 22.12 -15.90
CA THR A 106 -11.45 21.94 -14.76
C THR A 106 -10.30 22.95 -14.78
N PHE A 107 -9.60 23.07 -15.90
CA PHE A 107 -8.34 23.82 -15.93
C PHE A 107 -8.53 25.27 -16.39
N LEU A 108 -9.46 25.56 -17.31
CA LEU A 108 -9.69 26.94 -17.72
C LEU A 108 -10.69 27.63 -16.79
N ILE A 109 -11.80 26.97 -16.47
CA ILE A 109 -12.85 27.53 -15.60
C ILE A 109 -12.48 27.36 -14.12
N ARG A 110 -12.59 26.14 -13.55
CA ARG A 110 -12.44 25.91 -12.09
C ARG A 110 -11.13 26.45 -11.52
N ASN A 111 -9.99 26.02 -12.08
CA ASN A 111 -8.68 26.35 -11.54
C ASN A 111 -8.32 27.84 -11.75
N GLY A 112 -8.87 28.48 -12.77
CA GLY A 112 -8.65 29.90 -13.04
C GLY A 112 -9.55 30.85 -12.23
N LEU A 113 -10.59 30.35 -11.54
CA LEU A 113 -11.46 31.17 -10.68
C LEU A 113 -10.67 31.92 -9.61
N SER A 114 -9.70 31.27 -8.96
CA SER A 114 -8.88 31.94 -7.94
C SER A 114 -8.14 33.14 -8.51
N THR A 115 -7.53 33.00 -9.70
CA THR A 115 -6.82 34.09 -10.38
C THR A 115 -7.79 35.19 -10.80
N LEU A 116 -8.96 34.83 -11.35
CA LEU A 116 -9.99 35.78 -11.77
C LEU A 116 -10.49 36.67 -10.61
N PHE A 117 -10.76 36.06 -9.45
CA PHE A 117 -11.32 36.78 -8.29
C PHE A 117 -10.26 37.53 -7.47
N LYS A 118 -9.00 37.05 -7.43
CA LYS A 118 -7.93 37.71 -6.65
C LYS A 118 -7.15 38.77 -7.44
N GLU A 119 -6.87 38.49 -8.71
CA GLU A 119 -5.94 39.27 -9.53
C GLU A 119 -6.63 39.94 -10.74
N GLY A 120 -7.89 39.58 -11.01
CA GLY A 120 -8.72 40.22 -12.02
C GLY A 120 -8.66 39.57 -13.42
N PRO A 121 -9.39 40.13 -14.41
CA PRO A 121 -9.63 39.48 -15.69
C PRO A 121 -8.37 39.42 -16.55
N SER A 122 -7.48 40.41 -16.42
CA SER A 122 -6.19 40.44 -17.13
C SER A 122 -5.27 39.30 -16.69
N ALA A 123 -5.23 39.00 -15.39
CA ALA A 123 -4.45 37.88 -14.85
C ALA A 123 -5.07 36.53 -15.23
N TYR A 124 -6.41 36.43 -15.21
CA TYR A 124 -7.14 35.25 -15.69
C TYR A 124 -6.87 34.97 -17.18
N LYS A 125 -6.79 36.02 -18.00
CA LYS A 125 -6.42 35.95 -19.41
C LYS A 125 -5.00 35.44 -19.62
N ALA A 126 -4.04 35.97 -18.88
CA ALA A 126 -2.67 35.45 -18.90
C ALA A 126 -2.61 33.96 -18.47
N TYR A 127 -3.42 33.58 -17.47
CA TYR A 127 -3.52 32.20 -16.99
C TYR A 127 -4.05 31.24 -18.05
N TYR A 128 -5.25 31.49 -18.62
CA TYR A 128 -5.84 30.56 -19.58
C TYR A 128 -5.04 30.51 -20.89
N LEU A 129 -4.39 31.61 -21.31
CA LEU A 129 -3.53 31.62 -22.49
C LEU A 129 -2.27 30.78 -22.27
N ARG A 130 -1.68 30.85 -21.07
CA ARG A 130 -0.56 29.97 -20.69
C ARG A 130 -0.99 28.50 -20.71
N GLN A 131 -2.16 28.17 -20.17
CA GLN A 131 -2.70 26.80 -20.21
C GLN A 131 -2.92 26.30 -21.65
N MET A 132 -3.56 27.11 -22.50
CA MET A 132 -3.78 26.75 -23.90
C MET A 132 -2.49 26.62 -24.72
N LYS A 133 -1.45 27.41 -24.38
CA LYS A 133 -0.10 27.29 -24.95
C LYS A 133 0.58 25.99 -24.52
N ILE A 134 0.46 25.61 -23.24
CA ILE A 134 0.95 24.31 -22.73
C ILE A 134 0.28 23.14 -23.45
N TRP A 135 -0.99 23.26 -23.83
CA TRP A 135 -1.72 22.23 -24.57
C TRP A 135 -1.49 22.25 -26.09
N ASN A 136 -0.65 23.16 -26.59
CA ASN A 136 -0.41 23.39 -28.02
C ASN A 136 -1.71 23.59 -28.83
N THR A 137 -2.66 24.34 -28.25
CA THR A 137 -3.96 24.65 -28.89
C THR A 137 -3.72 25.53 -30.11
N SER A 138 -4.39 25.25 -31.24
CA SER A 138 -4.19 26.04 -32.47
C SER A 138 -4.53 27.52 -32.27
N ALA A 139 -3.82 28.42 -32.95
CA ALA A 139 -4.02 29.87 -32.81
C ALA A 139 -5.45 30.34 -33.18
N ALA A 140 -6.14 29.61 -34.07
CA ALA A 140 -7.55 29.85 -34.37
C ALA A 140 -8.43 29.47 -33.16
N LYS A 141 -8.23 28.28 -32.61
CA LYS A 141 -9.02 27.77 -31.48
C LYS A 141 -8.72 28.50 -30.16
N GLN A 142 -7.50 29.00 -29.96
CA GLN A 142 -7.16 29.88 -28.84
C GLN A 142 -7.96 31.17 -28.87
N ARG A 143 -8.13 31.79 -30.06
CA ARG A 143 -8.92 33.02 -30.20
C ARG A 143 -10.39 32.78 -29.86
N GLU A 144 -10.95 31.67 -30.33
CA GLU A 144 -12.34 31.29 -30.08
C GLU A 144 -12.61 30.95 -28.61
N LEU A 145 -11.73 30.17 -27.97
CA LEU A 145 -11.84 29.84 -26.54
C LEU A 145 -11.61 31.06 -25.64
N SER A 146 -10.69 31.95 -26.00
CA SER A 146 -10.45 33.18 -25.23
C SER A 146 -11.68 34.09 -25.22
N LYS A 147 -12.41 34.18 -26.34
CA LYS A 147 -13.67 34.94 -26.40
C LYS A 147 -14.72 34.40 -25.43
N MET A 148 -14.89 33.08 -25.40
CA MET A 148 -15.81 32.43 -24.46
C MET A 148 -15.39 32.64 -23.00
N LEU A 149 -14.10 32.50 -22.69
CA LEU A 149 -13.57 32.65 -21.33
C LEU A 149 -13.61 34.10 -20.83
N ASP A 150 -13.46 35.07 -21.72
CA ASP A 150 -13.64 36.49 -21.42
C ASP A 150 -15.12 36.78 -21.07
N GLU A 151 -16.08 36.20 -21.81
CA GLU A 151 -17.51 36.29 -21.50
C GLU A 151 -17.87 35.58 -20.19
N TRP A 152 -17.26 34.42 -19.91
CA TRP A 152 -17.41 33.71 -18.64
C TRP A 152 -16.94 34.58 -17.46
N ALA A 153 -15.78 35.22 -17.60
CA ALA A 153 -15.22 36.08 -16.57
C ALA A 153 -16.14 37.26 -16.24
N VAL A 154 -16.78 37.85 -17.24
CA VAL A 154 -17.78 38.92 -17.06
C VAL A 154 -19.04 38.37 -16.39
N TYR A 155 -19.56 37.23 -16.86
CA TYR A 155 -20.76 36.59 -16.33
C TYR A 155 -20.63 36.31 -14.83
N ILE A 156 -19.56 35.62 -14.42
CA ILE A 156 -19.41 35.18 -13.04
C ILE A 156 -19.10 36.33 -12.08
N ARG A 157 -18.35 37.34 -12.53
CA ARG A 157 -18.07 38.54 -11.73
C ARG A 157 -19.27 39.46 -11.60
N ARG A 158 -20.15 39.52 -12.61
CA ARG A 158 -21.42 40.27 -12.50
C ARG A 158 -22.35 39.64 -11.46
N LYS A 159 -22.36 38.30 -11.36
CA LYS A 159 -23.23 37.56 -10.45
C LYS A 159 -22.70 37.52 -9.01
N TYR A 160 -21.38 37.43 -8.81
CA TYR A 160 -20.76 37.25 -7.48
C TYR A 160 -19.90 38.44 -7.00
N GLY A 161 -19.72 39.48 -7.81
CA GLY A 161 -18.88 40.63 -7.47
C GLY A 161 -17.42 40.24 -7.26
N ASN A 162 -16.86 40.59 -6.10
CA ASN A 162 -15.51 40.18 -5.66
C ASN A 162 -15.53 38.99 -4.67
N LYS A 163 -16.70 38.39 -4.40
CA LYS A 163 -16.79 37.24 -3.50
C LYS A 163 -16.38 35.97 -4.26
N PRO A 164 -15.41 35.18 -3.76
CA PRO A 164 -14.91 34.02 -4.49
C PRO A 164 -15.97 32.91 -4.51
N LEU A 165 -16.23 32.39 -5.71
CA LEU A 165 -17.03 31.19 -5.90
C LEU A 165 -16.28 29.96 -5.35
N SER A 166 -16.93 29.14 -4.54
CA SER A 166 -16.33 27.89 -4.04
C SER A 166 -16.04 26.93 -5.19
N SER A 167 -14.88 26.26 -5.17
CA SER A 167 -14.50 25.25 -6.16
C SER A 167 -15.42 24.02 -6.14
N SER A 168 -16.19 23.81 -5.07
CA SER A 168 -17.20 22.76 -4.96
C SER A 168 -18.52 23.10 -5.67
N THR A 169 -18.74 24.38 -6.00
CA THR A 169 -20.04 24.88 -6.48
C THR A 169 -19.94 25.47 -7.89
N TYR A 170 -18.75 25.48 -8.51
CA TYR A 170 -18.57 26.14 -9.82
C TYR A 170 -19.39 25.53 -10.95
N LEU A 171 -19.70 24.23 -10.89
CA LEU A 171 -20.46 23.55 -11.94
C LEU A 171 -21.92 24.05 -12.01
N SER A 172 -22.52 24.45 -10.89
CA SER A 172 -23.88 25.01 -10.91
C SER A 172 -23.97 26.34 -11.66
N GLU A 173 -22.83 26.98 -11.93
CA GLU A 173 -22.72 28.24 -12.67
C GLU A 173 -22.10 28.03 -14.06
N ALA A 174 -21.13 27.12 -14.17
CA ALA A 174 -20.44 26.83 -15.43
C ALA A 174 -21.33 26.08 -16.42
N GLU A 175 -22.15 25.11 -15.97
CA GLU A 175 -23.00 24.33 -16.89
C GLU A 175 -24.08 25.20 -17.56
N PRO A 176 -24.86 26.02 -16.83
CA PRO A 176 -25.86 26.89 -17.48
C PRO A 176 -25.24 27.91 -18.43
N PHE A 177 -24.04 28.42 -18.10
CA PHE A 177 -23.32 29.35 -18.96
C PHE A 177 -22.85 28.69 -20.26
N LEU A 178 -22.24 27.51 -20.16
CA LEU A 178 -21.71 26.77 -21.33
C LEU A 178 -22.86 26.33 -22.25
N GLU A 179 -23.98 25.87 -21.69
CA GLU A 179 -25.18 25.53 -22.46
C GLU A 179 -25.73 26.75 -23.22
N GLN A 180 -25.87 27.90 -22.55
CA GLN A 180 -26.32 29.13 -23.19
C GLN A 180 -25.35 29.62 -24.26
N TYR A 181 -24.04 29.45 -24.06
CA TYR A 181 -23.02 29.83 -25.03
C TYR A 181 -23.07 28.93 -26.27
N ALA A 182 -23.28 27.63 -26.08
CA ALA A 182 -23.44 26.62 -27.13
C ALA A 182 -24.66 26.91 -28.03
N LYS A 183 -25.81 27.21 -27.42
CA LYS A 183 -27.08 27.45 -28.14
C LYS A 183 -27.05 28.67 -29.07
N ARG A 184 -26.07 29.58 -28.92
CA ARG A 184 -25.94 30.79 -29.75
C ARG A 184 -25.52 30.51 -31.19
N SER A 185 -24.83 29.40 -31.46
CA SER A 185 -24.32 29.10 -32.81
C SER A 185 -23.84 27.65 -32.93
N PRO A 186 -24.04 26.99 -34.09
CA PRO A 186 -23.47 25.66 -34.38
C PRO A 186 -21.94 25.61 -34.25
N GLN A 187 -21.25 26.72 -34.56
CA GLN A 187 -19.81 26.86 -34.39
C GLN A 187 -19.41 26.89 -32.90
N ASN A 188 -20.22 27.51 -32.03
CA ASN A 188 -19.99 27.49 -30.58
C ASN A 188 -20.23 26.09 -30.00
N GLN A 189 -21.25 25.37 -30.47
CA GLN A 189 -21.48 23.96 -30.09
C GLN A 189 -20.29 23.07 -30.49
N ALA A 190 -19.76 23.24 -31.70
CA ALA A 190 -18.57 22.50 -32.15
C ALA A 190 -17.30 22.89 -31.38
N LEU A 191 -17.19 24.14 -30.92
CA LEU A 191 -16.07 24.65 -30.14
C LEU A 191 -15.99 24.04 -28.73
N ILE A 192 -17.14 23.94 -28.05
CA ILE A 192 -17.21 23.46 -26.65
C ILE A 192 -17.58 21.97 -26.54
N GLY A 193 -18.04 21.35 -27.62
CA GLY A 193 -18.32 19.91 -27.68
C GLY A 193 -19.45 19.49 -26.72
N SER A 194 -19.26 18.37 -26.02
CA SER A 194 -20.21 17.88 -25.00
C SER A 194 -20.35 18.80 -23.79
N ALA A 195 -19.55 19.87 -23.67
CA ALA A 195 -19.70 20.89 -22.64
C ALA A 195 -21.02 21.67 -22.74
N GLY A 196 -21.63 21.69 -23.93
CA GLY A 196 -22.89 22.39 -24.21
C GLY A 196 -24.15 21.53 -24.03
N ASN A 197 -24.02 20.23 -23.76
CA ASN A 197 -25.14 19.34 -23.52
C ASN A 197 -25.36 19.20 -22.01
N PHE A 198 -26.60 19.42 -21.54
CA PHE A 198 -26.95 19.36 -20.12
C PHE A 198 -26.58 17.99 -19.52
N VAL A 199 -25.52 17.96 -18.70
CA VAL A 199 -25.14 16.79 -17.91
C VAL A 199 -25.84 16.92 -16.57
N LYS A 200 -26.64 15.92 -16.18
CA LYS A 200 -27.21 15.85 -14.82
C LYS A 200 -26.05 15.88 -13.83
N VAL A 201 -26.10 16.78 -12.85
CA VAL A 201 -25.06 16.97 -11.82
C VAL A 201 -24.70 15.66 -11.12
N GLU A 202 -25.65 14.73 -11.05
CA GLU A 202 -25.51 13.37 -10.50
C GLU A 202 -24.55 12.47 -11.30
N ASP A 203 -24.46 12.63 -12.63
CA ASP A 203 -23.65 11.74 -13.50
C ASP A 203 -22.17 12.15 -13.55
N PHE A 204 -21.83 13.41 -13.25
CA PHE A 204 -20.44 13.89 -13.24
C PHE A 204 -19.76 13.73 -11.86
N MET A 205 -20.53 13.65 -10.78
CA MET A 205 -20.01 13.40 -9.42
C MET A 205 -19.36 12.00 -9.30
N ALA A 206 -19.76 11.04 -10.13
CA ALA A 206 -19.18 9.69 -10.14
C ALA A 206 -17.75 9.62 -10.76
N VAL A 207 -17.27 10.68 -11.40
CA VAL A 207 -15.94 10.71 -12.07
C VAL A 207 -14.95 11.66 -11.36
N VAL A 208 -15.42 12.48 -10.42
CA VAL A 208 -14.60 13.49 -9.72
C VAL A 208 -14.10 13.01 -8.34
N GLU A 209 -14.60 11.90 -7.80
CA GLU A 209 -14.07 11.29 -6.56
C GLU A 209 -12.81 10.43 -6.82
N GLY A 210 -11.85 10.98 -7.56
CA GLY A 210 -10.49 10.48 -7.66
C GLY A 210 -9.55 11.59 -7.24
N GLU A 211 -8.96 11.44 -6.06
CA GLU A 211 -8.00 12.37 -5.46
C GLU A 211 -6.96 12.84 -6.49
N ASP A 212 -6.91 14.15 -6.71
CA ASP A 212 -5.91 14.83 -7.54
C ASP A 212 -4.57 14.79 -6.78
N GLU A 213 -3.77 13.73 -6.98
CA GLU A 213 -2.32 13.75 -6.72
C GLU A 213 -1.60 14.46 -7.86
N GLU A 214 -1.16 15.69 -7.63
CA GLU A 214 -0.21 16.39 -8.50
C GLU A 214 0.93 16.97 -7.65
N GLY A 215 1.97 16.14 -7.45
CA GLY A 215 3.28 16.58 -7.01
C GLY A 215 4.13 16.97 -8.22
N ASP A 216 4.61 18.21 -8.21
CA ASP A 216 5.59 18.73 -9.15
C ASP A 216 6.88 17.90 -9.08
N LEU A 217 7.27 17.31 -10.21
CA LEU A 217 8.61 16.77 -10.43
C LEU A 217 9.45 17.89 -11.03
N GLU A 218 10.25 18.56 -10.21
CA GLU A 218 11.38 19.33 -10.73
C GLU A 218 12.46 18.37 -11.26
N SER A 219 12.98 18.73 -12.42
CA SER A 219 14.02 18.01 -13.15
C SER A 219 15.33 17.94 -12.36
N MET A 220 15.77 16.73 -12.00
CA MET A 220 17.18 16.49 -11.71
C MET A 220 17.94 16.38 -13.04
N LYS A 221 18.91 17.28 -13.23
CA LYS A 221 19.94 17.17 -14.25
C LYS A 221 20.91 16.05 -13.87
N ASP A 222 21.25 15.24 -14.86
CA ASP A 222 22.27 14.21 -14.82
C ASP A 222 23.62 14.74 -14.32
N ILE A 223 24.06 14.24 -13.16
CA ILE A 223 25.49 14.04 -12.87
C ILE A 223 25.58 12.71 -12.11
N ALA A 224 26.21 11.71 -12.73
CA ALA A 224 26.61 10.51 -12.02
C ALA A 224 27.67 10.86 -10.98
N PRO A 225 27.62 10.26 -9.78
CA PRO A 225 28.86 9.78 -9.21
C PRO A 225 28.74 8.35 -8.67
N SER A 226 29.85 7.65 -8.88
CA SER A 226 30.33 6.45 -8.23
C SER A 226 29.75 6.16 -6.84
N SER A 227 29.28 4.92 -6.69
CA SER A 227 29.02 4.24 -5.44
C SER A 227 30.19 4.33 -4.43
N PRO A 228 29.92 4.72 -3.18
CA PRO A 228 30.63 4.22 -2.02
C PRO A 228 29.73 3.24 -1.27
N SER A 229 30.32 2.09 -0.94
CA SER A 229 29.83 1.12 0.04
C SER A 229 29.40 1.81 1.34
N ILE A 230 28.15 1.58 1.76
CA ILE A 230 27.64 2.01 3.07
C ILE A 230 28.24 1.09 4.14
N THR A 231 29.41 1.47 4.64
CA THR A 231 29.98 0.99 5.90
C THR A 231 30.01 2.14 6.88
N THR A 232 28.98 2.16 7.75
CA THR A 232 28.94 2.53 9.19
C THR A 232 27.51 3.00 9.50
N LYS A 233 26.73 2.11 10.14
CA LYS A 233 25.77 2.58 11.15
C LYS A 233 26.60 3.37 12.15
N ASP A 234 26.23 4.60 12.50
CA ASP A 234 26.36 5.14 13.86
C ASP A 234 26.03 6.64 13.94
N MET A 235 25.17 6.97 14.92
CA MET A 235 25.00 8.27 15.60
C MET A 235 24.27 9.41 14.85
N VAL A 236 23.25 9.99 15.51
CA VAL A 236 22.68 11.30 15.15
C VAL A 236 23.78 12.34 15.27
N ALA A 237 24.25 12.90 14.16
CA ALA A 237 25.29 13.92 14.17
C ALA A 237 24.75 15.17 14.88
N LYS A 238 25.52 15.73 15.82
CA LYS A 238 25.16 16.91 16.63
C LYS A 238 24.81 18.17 15.81
N ASN A 239 25.07 18.17 14.50
CA ASN A 239 24.92 19.31 13.59
C ASN A 239 23.67 19.20 12.69
N GLU A 240 22.80 18.21 12.91
CA GLU A 240 21.62 17.91 12.08
C GLU A 240 20.30 18.13 12.83
N GLY A 241 19.26 18.52 12.09
CA GLY A 241 17.91 18.71 12.61
C GLY A 241 17.25 17.40 13.03
N LEU A 242 16.18 17.48 13.82
CA LEU A 242 15.46 16.31 14.33
C LEU A 242 13.97 16.45 14.09
N ILE A 243 13.31 15.42 13.57
CA ILE A 243 11.89 15.42 13.26
C ILE A 243 11.19 14.38 14.13
N VAL A 244 10.38 14.82 15.09
CA VAL A 244 9.55 13.91 15.90
C VAL A 244 8.18 13.79 15.24
N PHE A 245 7.74 12.56 14.95
CA PHE A 245 6.44 12.30 14.33
C PHE A 245 5.73 11.11 14.97
N PHE A 246 4.41 11.00 14.74
CA PHE A 246 3.55 10.09 15.51
C PHE A 246 2.81 9.08 14.62
N PRO A 247 3.35 7.86 14.44
CA PRO A 247 2.61 6.71 13.94
C PRO A 247 1.63 6.21 15.02
N GLY A 248 0.45 6.84 15.11
CA GLY A 248 -0.57 6.50 16.09
C GLY A 248 -1.99 6.80 15.65
N ILE A 249 -2.95 6.37 16.46
CA ILE A 249 -4.39 6.59 16.31
C ILE A 249 -4.77 7.84 17.14
N PRO A 250 -5.80 8.64 16.76
CA PRO A 250 -6.29 9.72 17.62
C PRO A 250 -6.56 9.21 19.05
N GLY A 251 -6.30 10.04 20.07
CA GLY A 251 -6.41 9.59 21.48
C GLY A 251 -5.09 9.07 22.09
N CYS A 252 -4.02 8.94 21.30
CA CYS A 252 -2.69 8.59 21.81
C CYS A 252 -1.99 9.69 22.62
N ALA A 253 -2.60 10.87 22.83
CA ALA A 253 -2.02 12.02 23.56
C ALA A 253 -0.88 12.78 22.86
N LYS A 254 -0.68 12.61 21.54
CA LYS A 254 0.36 13.34 20.75
C LYS A 254 0.42 14.86 20.99
N SER A 255 -0.71 15.56 20.96
CA SER A 255 -0.74 17.02 21.08
C SER A 255 -0.45 17.49 22.52
N ALA A 256 -0.79 16.67 23.51
CA ALA A 256 -0.40 16.91 24.90
C ALA A 256 1.10 16.72 25.06
N LEU A 257 1.64 15.65 24.48
CA LEU A 257 3.08 15.37 24.48
C LEU A 257 3.89 16.46 23.76
N CYS A 258 3.42 16.96 22.61
CA CYS A 258 4.09 18.07 21.93
C CYS A 258 4.15 19.35 22.79
N LYS A 259 3.08 19.65 23.54
CA LYS A 259 3.07 20.78 24.48
C LYS A 259 4.04 20.57 25.64
N GLU A 260 4.09 19.35 26.17
CA GLU A 260 5.00 19.00 27.26
C GLU A 260 6.48 19.10 26.82
N ILE A 261 6.81 18.59 25.63
CA ILE A 261 8.16 18.70 25.05
C ILE A 261 8.52 20.17 24.78
N LEU A 262 7.58 20.97 24.25
CA LEU A 262 7.81 22.39 23.97
C LEU A 262 8.08 23.21 25.24
N ASN A 263 7.43 22.84 26.36
CA ASN A 263 7.57 23.51 27.65
C ASN A 263 8.65 22.91 28.54
N ALA A 264 9.34 21.84 28.09
CA ALA A 264 10.34 21.16 28.90
C ALA A 264 11.57 22.05 29.12
N PRO A 265 12.00 22.28 30.38
CA PRO A 265 13.16 23.12 30.67
C PRO A 265 14.44 22.49 30.09
N GLY A 266 15.15 23.25 29.27
CA GLY A 266 16.37 22.79 28.58
C GLY A 266 16.12 21.91 27.34
N GLY A 267 14.89 21.89 26.81
CA GLY A 267 14.54 21.16 25.59
C GLY A 267 14.81 19.65 25.68
N LEU A 268 15.37 19.08 24.62
CA LEU A 268 15.83 17.67 24.61
C LEU A 268 17.27 17.50 25.11
N GLY A 269 17.78 18.46 25.90
CA GLY A 269 19.13 18.39 26.46
C GLY A 269 20.24 18.58 25.42
N ASP A 270 19.91 19.22 24.31
CA ASP A 270 20.80 19.80 23.30
C ASP A 270 20.38 21.26 23.07
N ASP A 271 21.24 22.06 22.44
CA ASP A 271 21.00 23.49 22.23
C ASP A 271 20.04 23.78 21.04
N ARG A 272 19.34 22.76 20.51
CA ARG A 272 18.46 22.94 19.35
C ARG A 272 17.13 23.57 19.77
N PRO A 273 16.65 24.61 19.07
CA PRO A 273 15.32 25.16 19.31
C PRO A 273 14.23 24.16 18.95
N VAL A 274 13.22 24.03 19.82
CA VAL A 274 12.06 23.17 19.61
C VAL A 274 10.94 23.98 18.94
N HIS A 275 10.36 23.40 17.88
CA HIS A 275 9.25 23.97 17.13
C HIS A 275 8.14 22.93 16.99
N SER A 276 6.89 23.36 17.10
CA SER A 276 5.72 22.48 16.95
C SER A 276 4.82 22.99 15.84
N LEU A 277 4.46 22.11 14.91
CA LEU A 277 3.45 22.36 13.88
C LEU A 277 2.22 21.53 14.18
N MET A 278 1.09 22.19 14.45
CA MET A 278 -0.16 21.51 14.77
C MET A 278 -0.97 21.19 13.51
N GLY A 279 -1.10 19.90 13.18
CA GLY A 279 -1.77 19.45 11.97
C GLY A 279 -3.25 19.81 11.90
N ASP A 280 -3.93 19.83 13.04
CA ASP A 280 -5.37 20.14 13.11
C ASP A 280 -5.71 21.60 12.75
N LEU A 281 -4.74 22.52 12.89
CA LEU A 281 -4.89 23.93 12.51
C LEU A 281 -4.48 24.21 11.06
N ILE A 282 -3.90 23.23 10.37
CA ILE A 282 -3.30 23.39 9.05
C ILE A 282 -4.13 22.63 8.01
N LYS A 283 -4.94 23.37 7.25
CA LYS A 283 -5.71 22.82 6.12
C LYS A 283 -4.80 22.54 4.92
N GLY A 284 -4.73 21.27 4.50
CA GLY A 284 -4.02 20.80 3.30
C GLY A 284 -2.48 20.93 3.37
N ARG A 285 -1.76 20.03 2.67
CA ARG A 285 -0.29 20.08 2.48
C ARG A 285 0.54 20.21 3.77
N TYR A 286 0.13 19.51 4.83
CA TYR A 286 0.80 19.58 6.14
C TYR A 286 2.27 19.16 6.10
N TRP A 287 2.57 17.97 5.55
CA TRP A 287 3.95 17.45 5.50
C TRP A 287 4.87 18.30 4.63
N GLN A 288 4.32 18.96 3.60
CA GLN A 288 5.07 19.93 2.80
C GLN A 288 5.46 21.17 3.63
N LYS A 289 4.57 21.67 4.50
CA LYS A 289 4.90 22.77 5.42
C LYS A 289 5.93 22.35 6.47
N VAL A 290 5.86 21.11 6.96
CA VAL A 290 6.90 20.54 7.83
C VAL A 290 8.25 20.56 7.09
N ALA A 291 8.28 20.11 5.83
CA ALA A 291 9.48 20.13 5.00
C ALA A 291 10.04 21.56 4.80
N ASP A 292 9.16 22.54 4.54
CA ASP A 292 9.54 23.93 4.34
C ASP A 292 10.13 24.54 5.62
N GLU A 293 9.53 24.27 6.79
CA GLU A 293 10.05 24.76 8.07
C GLU A 293 11.37 24.08 8.45
N CYS A 294 11.52 22.77 8.21
CA CYS A 294 12.80 22.07 8.38
C CYS A 294 13.90 22.65 7.47
N ARG A 295 13.56 23.03 6.22
CA ARG A 295 14.50 23.69 5.29
C ARG A 295 14.89 25.09 5.75
N LYS A 296 13.95 25.86 6.31
CA LYS A 296 14.25 27.19 6.88
C LYS A 296 15.10 27.12 8.14
N LYS A 297 14.91 26.07 8.94
CA LYS A 297 15.54 25.89 10.26
C LYS A 297 16.23 24.53 10.37
N PRO A 298 17.35 24.33 9.67
CA PRO A 298 18.02 23.02 9.59
C PRO A 298 18.58 22.55 10.94
N TYR A 299 18.88 23.47 11.86
CA TYR A 299 19.30 23.16 13.23
C TYR A 299 18.13 23.38 14.20
N SER A 300 17.11 22.51 14.14
CA SER A 300 15.96 22.56 15.05
C SER A 300 15.34 21.19 15.30
N ILE A 301 14.57 21.09 16.38
CA ILE A 301 13.71 19.94 16.67
C ILE A 301 12.29 20.29 16.20
N MET A 302 11.80 19.59 15.20
CA MET A 302 10.46 19.76 14.64
C MET A 302 9.51 18.69 15.19
N LEU A 303 8.54 19.11 15.99
CA LEU A 303 7.43 18.29 16.47
C LEU A 303 6.30 18.34 15.44
N ALA A 304 6.14 17.25 14.69
CA ALA A 304 5.07 17.11 13.73
C ALA A 304 3.81 16.56 14.44
N ASP A 305 3.00 17.44 15.04
CA ASP A 305 1.74 17.08 15.71
C ASP A 305 0.62 16.72 14.71
N LYS A 306 0.79 15.57 14.05
CA LYS A 306 -0.19 14.94 13.16
C LYS A 306 0.03 13.42 13.15
N ASN A 307 -1.06 12.67 12.97
CA ASN A 307 -0.96 11.23 12.77
C ASN A 307 -0.25 10.93 11.44
N ALA A 308 0.68 9.98 11.45
CA ALA A 308 1.41 9.48 10.28
C ALA A 308 1.08 7.98 10.04
N PRO A 309 -0.13 7.65 9.55
CA PRO A 309 -0.62 6.27 9.61
C PRO A 309 -0.19 5.36 8.47
N ASN A 310 0.34 5.90 7.36
CA ASN A 310 0.61 5.12 6.16
C ASN A 310 2.06 5.27 5.67
N GLU A 311 2.49 4.29 4.87
CA GLU A 311 3.84 4.24 4.31
C GLU A 311 4.15 5.43 3.39
N GLU A 312 3.13 5.98 2.73
CA GLU A 312 3.29 7.15 1.87
C GLU A 312 3.78 8.37 2.66
N VAL A 313 3.19 8.62 3.84
CA VAL A 313 3.66 9.68 4.75
C VAL A 313 5.08 9.38 5.23
N TRP A 314 5.41 8.13 5.52
CA TRP A 314 6.76 7.76 5.95
C TRP A 314 7.79 8.03 4.85
N ARG A 315 7.47 7.73 3.58
CA ARG A 315 8.31 8.09 2.42
C ARG A 315 8.49 9.60 2.27
N GLN A 316 7.45 10.39 2.54
CA GLN A 316 7.58 11.85 2.55
C GLN A 316 8.56 12.29 3.64
N ILE A 317 8.52 11.66 4.82
CA ILE A 317 9.45 11.95 5.92
C ILE A 317 10.88 11.52 5.57
N GLU A 318 11.08 10.34 4.97
CA GLU A 318 12.39 9.89 4.48
C GLU A 318 12.98 10.89 3.48
N ASN A 319 12.18 11.35 2.51
CA ASN A 319 12.61 12.37 1.55
C ASN A 319 12.94 13.72 2.22
N MET A 320 12.22 14.10 3.28
CA MET A 320 12.57 15.28 4.09
C MET A 320 13.91 15.08 4.79
N CYS A 321 14.16 13.91 5.37
CA CYS A 321 15.43 13.59 6.02
C CYS A 321 16.60 13.65 5.03
N LEU A 322 16.43 13.06 3.83
CA LEU A 322 17.45 13.10 2.77
C LEU A 322 17.77 14.52 2.29
N SER A 323 16.75 15.38 2.17
CA SER A 323 16.92 16.75 1.66
C SER A 323 17.42 17.75 2.70
N THR A 324 17.12 17.54 3.99
CA THR A 324 17.48 18.45 5.08
C THR A 324 18.62 17.94 5.95
N LYS A 325 19.08 16.70 5.72
CA LYS A 325 19.95 15.92 6.61
C LYS A 325 19.39 15.74 8.02
N ALA A 326 18.11 16.02 8.26
CA ALA A 326 17.50 15.80 9.56
C ALA A 326 17.32 14.31 9.83
N SER A 327 17.39 13.91 11.11
CA SER A 327 17.02 12.58 11.56
C SER A 327 15.55 12.56 12.01
N ALA A 328 14.78 11.57 11.56
CA ALA A 328 13.40 11.39 11.99
C ALA A 328 13.30 10.38 13.15
N ILE A 329 12.47 10.68 14.14
CA ILE A 329 12.19 9.83 15.30
C ILE A 329 10.69 9.57 15.39
N PRO A 330 10.24 8.33 15.12
CA PRO A 330 8.88 7.91 15.39
C PRO A 330 8.64 7.77 16.90
N VAL A 331 7.57 8.37 17.39
CA VAL A 331 7.02 8.15 18.74
C VAL A 331 5.70 7.38 18.60
N ILE A 332 5.69 6.15 19.10
CA ILE A 332 4.53 5.25 19.02
C ILE A 332 3.99 4.94 20.42
N PRO A 333 2.67 4.78 20.59
CA PRO A 333 2.15 4.28 21.85
C PRO A 333 2.51 2.80 22.01
N GLU A 334 2.91 2.43 23.21
CA GLU A 334 3.21 1.05 23.58
C GLU A 334 1.93 0.21 23.59
N SER A 335 1.96 -0.91 22.89
CA SER A 335 0.81 -1.80 22.78
C SER A 335 1.31 -3.18 22.39
N GLU A 336 0.63 -4.21 22.88
CA GLU A 336 0.88 -5.60 22.51
C GLU A 336 0.54 -5.87 21.05
N GLY A 337 -0.40 -5.08 20.48
CA GLY A 337 -0.95 -5.31 19.16
C GLY A 337 -1.78 -6.59 19.08
N THR A 338 -2.00 -7.04 17.86
CA THR A 338 -2.59 -8.32 17.48
C THR A 338 -1.77 -8.89 16.32
N GLU A 339 -2.11 -10.09 15.84
CA GLU A 339 -1.46 -10.70 14.67
C GLU A 339 -1.61 -9.84 13.39
N ILE A 340 -2.66 -9.02 13.32
CA ILE A 340 -3.04 -8.27 12.12
C ILE A 340 -3.10 -6.76 12.32
N ASN A 341 -2.80 -6.25 13.53
CA ASN A 341 -2.79 -4.81 13.80
C ASN A 341 -1.76 -4.46 14.88
N PRO A 342 -0.98 -3.37 14.76
CA PRO A 342 -0.01 -2.97 15.77
C PRO A 342 -0.61 -2.40 17.06
N PHE A 343 -1.93 -2.22 17.13
CA PHE A 343 -2.64 -1.75 18.32
C PHE A 343 -3.62 -2.80 18.83
N SER A 344 -3.51 -3.12 20.13
CA SER A 344 -4.40 -4.04 20.83
C SER A 344 -5.80 -3.43 21.00
N ILE A 345 -6.80 -4.29 21.22
CA ILE A 345 -8.19 -3.86 21.48
C ILE A 345 -8.23 -2.98 22.73
N ASP A 346 -7.41 -3.27 23.75
CA ASP A 346 -7.28 -2.46 24.96
C ASP A 346 -6.83 -1.03 24.67
N ALA A 347 -5.79 -0.88 23.82
CA ALA A 347 -5.29 0.42 23.42
C ALA A 347 -6.35 1.20 22.64
N LEU A 348 -7.06 0.52 21.71
CA LEU A 348 -8.17 1.11 20.97
C LEU A 348 -9.30 1.57 21.90
N ALA A 349 -9.68 0.77 22.89
CA ALA A 349 -10.70 1.11 23.89
C ALA A 349 -10.35 2.39 24.63
N VAL A 350 -9.12 2.49 25.13
CA VAL A 350 -8.61 3.66 25.83
C VAL A 350 -8.56 4.89 24.92
N PHE A 351 -8.14 4.73 23.67
CA PHE A 351 -8.10 5.85 22.72
C PHE A 351 -9.50 6.39 22.40
N ILE A 352 -10.48 5.51 22.17
CA ILE A 352 -11.87 5.90 21.96
C ILE A 352 -12.38 6.61 23.20
N PHE A 353 -12.15 6.03 24.39
CA PHE A 353 -12.55 6.62 25.67
C PHE A 353 -11.99 8.03 25.86
N ARG A 354 -10.69 8.23 25.63
CA ARG A 354 -10.03 9.56 25.70
C ARG A 354 -10.63 10.57 24.71
N VAL A 355 -10.94 10.13 23.49
CA VAL A 355 -11.57 10.98 22.46
C VAL A 355 -12.99 11.36 22.86
N LEU A 356 -13.75 10.45 23.47
CA LEU A 356 -15.12 10.73 23.93
C LEU A 356 -15.19 11.60 25.19
N HIS A 357 -14.08 11.77 25.91
CA HIS A 357 -14.01 12.62 27.11
C HIS A 357 -13.48 14.03 26.85
N ARG A 358 -12.87 14.28 25.68
CA ARG A 358 -12.36 15.63 25.35
C ARG A 358 -13.47 16.55 24.84
N VAL A 359 -13.24 17.85 24.99
CA VAL A 359 -14.17 18.93 24.62
C VAL A 359 -13.42 19.98 23.80
N ASN A 360 -14.07 20.54 22.77
CA ASN A 360 -13.54 21.62 21.93
C ASN A 360 -12.20 21.28 21.25
N HIS A 361 -12.06 20.08 20.71
CA HIS A 361 -10.82 19.67 20.06
C HIS A 361 -10.71 20.31 18.66
N PRO A 362 -9.57 20.95 18.28
CA PRO A 362 -9.43 21.64 16.98
C PRO A 362 -9.74 20.79 15.74
N GLY A 363 -9.48 19.48 15.82
CA GLY A 363 -9.79 18.50 14.77
C GLY A 363 -11.25 18.02 14.71
N ASN A 364 -12.18 18.59 15.48
CA ASN A 364 -13.63 18.26 15.51
C ASN A 364 -13.97 16.79 15.76
N LEU A 365 -13.04 16.03 16.36
CA LEU A 365 -13.24 14.65 16.79
C LEU A 365 -13.25 14.65 18.32
N ASP A 366 -14.38 14.83 18.97
CA ASP A 366 -14.49 14.90 20.43
C ASP A 366 -15.85 14.38 20.91
N LYS A 367 -16.20 14.61 22.19
CA LYS A 367 -17.47 14.15 22.76
C LYS A 367 -18.69 14.55 21.93
N SER A 368 -18.65 15.72 21.28
CA SER A 368 -19.75 16.28 20.48
C SER A 368 -19.86 15.65 19.08
N SER A 369 -18.83 14.95 18.61
CA SER A 369 -18.85 14.31 17.30
C SER A 369 -19.85 13.16 17.27
N PRO A 370 -20.79 13.12 16.31
CA PRO A 370 -21.84 12.10 16.28
C PRO A 370 -21.32 10.70 15.93
N ASN A 371 -20.18 10.59 15.23
CA ASN A 371 -19.63 9.33 14.73
C ASN A 371 -18.17 9.11 15.16
N ALA A 372 -17.84 9.49 16.40
CA ALA A 372 -16.46 9.42 16.89
C ALA A 372 -15.92 7.98 16.86
N GLY A 373 -16.73 7.00 17.25
CA GLY A 373 -16.38 5.58 17.20
C GLY A 373 -16.07 5.11 15.78
N TYR A 374 -16.91 5.46 14.79
CA TYR A 374 -16.64 5.13 13.38
C TYR A 374 -15.31 5.71 12.88
N VAL A 375 -15.05 6.99 13.16
CA VAL A 375 -13.81 7.65 12.74
C VAL A 375 -12.59 6.99 13.40
N MET A 376 -12.71 6.60 14.67
CA MET A 376 -11.67 5.87 15.38
C MET A 376 -11.38 4.50 14.75
N LEU A 377 -12.41 3.75 14.38
CA LEU A 377 -12.27 2.49 13.65
C LEU A 377 -11.63 2.69 12.27
N MET A 378 -11.98 3.77 11.56
CA MET A 378 -11.32 4.11 10.30
C MET A 378 -9.81 4.29 10.47
N PHE A 379 -9.37 5.02 11.50
CA PHE A 379 -7.94 5.16 11.79
C PHE A 379 -7.28 3.84 12.20
N TYR A 380 -7.98 3.00 12.96
CA TYR A 380 -7.49 1.68 13.36
C TYR A 380 -7.23 0.77 12.14
N HIS A 381 -8.13 0.78 11.16
CA HIS A 381 -8.00 -0.03 9.95
C HIS A 381 -6.93 0.48 8.97
N LEU A 382 -6.41 1.71 9.13
CA LEU A 382 -5.24 2.16 8.36
C LEU A 382 -3.98 1.35 8.66
N TYR A 383 -3.94 0.70 9.82
CA TYR A 383 -2.82 -0.14 10.27
C TYR A 383 -3.10 -1.64 10.15
N GLU A 384 -4.21 -2.04 9.51
CA GLU A 384 -4.56 -3.45 9.34
C GLU A 384 -3.58 -4.16 8.38
N GLY A 385 -3.27 -5.42 8.69
CA GLY A 385 -2.38 -6.27 7.91
C GLY A 385 -0.92 -6.26 8.35
N LYS A 386 -0.61 -5.67 9.52
CA LYS A 386 0.73 -5.73 10.12
C LYS A 386 0.64 -6.06 11.60
N SER A 387 1.44 -7.03 12.05
CA SER A 387 1.64 -7.30 13.47
C SER A 387 2.40 -6.15 14.15
N ARG A 388 2.38 -6.11 15.49
CA ARG A 388 3.17 -5.14 16.26
C ARG A 388 4.66 -5.21 15.92
N GLN A 389 5.20 -6.42 15.82
CA GLN A 389 6.62 -6.64 15.58
C GLN A 389 7.05 -6.16 14.19
N GLU A 390 6.25 -6.44 13.15
CA GLU A 390 6.52 -5.95 11.79
C GLU A 390 6.48 -4.43 11.73
N PHE A 391 5.50 -3.81 12.39
CA PHE A 391 5.35 -2.37 12.46
C PHE A 391 6.54 -1.67 13.12
N GLU A 392 7.00 -2.18 14.27
CA GLU A 392 8.18 -1.64 14.96
C GLU A 392 9.46 -1.85 14.14
N SER A 393 9.61 -3.04 13.55
CA SER A 393 10.79 -3.38 12.74
C SER A 393 10.93 -2.48 11.52
N GLU A 394 9.83 -2.20 10.82
CA GLU A 394 9.84 -1.31 9.65
C GLU A 394 10.20 0.13 10.04
N LEU A 395 9.67 0.64 11.15
CA LEU A 395 10.02 1.98 11.63
C LEU A 395 11.50 2.08 12.01
N ILE A 396 12.03 1.07 12.68
CA ILE A 396 13.46 1.01 13.05
C ILE A 396 14.34 0.88 11.79
N GLU A 397 13.93 0.08 10.80
CA GLU A 397 14.68 -0.07 9.56
C GLU A 397 14.78 1.23 8.78
N ARG A 398 13.68 1.99 8.71
CA ARG A 398 13.61 3.26 7.97
C ARG A 398 14.28 4.41 8.69
N PHE A 399 14.07 4.53 10.00
CA PHE A 399 14.44 5.73 10.77
C PHE A 399 15.57 5.50 11.79
N GLY A 400 16.02 4.27 11.97
CA GLY A 400 17.14 3.89 12.84
C GLY A 400 16.86 3.93 14.35
N SER A 401 15.84 4.68 14.78
CA SER A 401 15.45 4.84 16.18
C SER A 401 13.92 4.81 16.34
N LEU A 402 13.46 4.44 17.54
CA LEU A 402 12.05 4.35 17.86
C LEU A 402 11.83 4.69 19.35
N VAL A 403 10.86 5.54 19.63
CA VAL A 403 10.46 5.90 21.00
C VAL A 403 9.10 5.29 21.30
N LYS A 404 9.00 4.64 22.46
CA LYS A 404 7.76 4.03 22.94
C LYS A 404 7.18 4.87 24.06
N MET A 405 5.90 5.19 23.95
CA MET A 405 5.15 5.91 24.97
C MET A 405 4.25 4.94 25.73
N PRO A 406 4.48 4.71 27.03
CA PRO A 406 3.64 3.81 27.81
C PRO A 406 2.23 4.39 27.93
N ILE A 407 1.22 3.59 27.56
CA ILE A 407 -0.19 4.01 27.62
C ILE A 407 -1.04 3.12 28.53
N LEU A 408 -0.66 1.86 28.68
CA LEU A 408 -1.37 0.84 29.45
C LEU A 408 -0.42 0.27 30.51
N LYS A 409 -0.96 -0.01 31.70
CA LYS A 409 -0.19 -0.69 32.75
C LYS A 409 0.10 -2.14 32.34
N PRO A 410 1.31 -2.66 32.59
CA PRO A 410 1.66 -4.05 32.25
C PRO A 410 0.81 -5.08 33.03
N GLU A 411 0.61 -4.86 34.32
CA GLU A 411 -0.11 -5.78 35.23
C GLU A 411 -1.61 -5.47 35.33
N ARG A 412 -2.23 -5.04 34.23
CA ARG A 412 -3.66 -4.71 34.21
C ARG A 412 -4.52 -5.97 34.19
N SER A 413 -5.69 -5.89 34.83
CA SER A 413 -6.75 -6.88 34.64
C SER A 413 -7.25 -6.90 33.19
N PRO A 414 -7.79 -8.02 32.69
CA PRO A 414 -8.35 -8.10 31.34
C PRO A 414 -9.50 -7.13 31.10
N LEU A 415 -9.68 -6.73 29.83
CA LEU A 415 -10.80 -5.88 29.40
C LEU A 415 -12.15 -6.52 29.76
N PRO A 416 -13.09 -5.76 30.35
CA PRO A 416 -14.44 -6.24 30.59
C PRO A 416 -15.07 -6.74 29.28
N ASP A 417 -15.74 -7.90 29.34
CA ASP A 417 -16.29 -8.54 28.14
C ASP A 417 -17.27 -7.63 27.40
N SER A 418 -18.02 -6.78 28.11
CA SER A 418 -18.89 -5.78 27.50
C SER A 418 -18.13 -4.78 26.64
N VAL A 419 -16.95 -4.33 27.09
CA VAL A 419 -16.10 -3.37 26.36
C VAL A 419 -15.41 -4.05 25.19
N ARG A 420 -14.91 -5.29 25.39
CA ARG A 420 -14.31 -6.08 24.29
C ARG A 420 -15.32 -6.33 23.18
N SER A 421 -16.49 -6.86 23.55
CA SER A 421 -17.53 -7.25 22.61
C SER A 421 -18.03 -6.07 21.78
N ILE A 422 -18.27 -4.90 22.37
CA ILE A 422 -18.75 -3.74 21.60
C ILE A 422 -17.70 -3.21 20.62
N ILE A 423 -16.40 -3.28 20.96
CA ILE A 423 -15.33 -2.85 20.05
C ILE A 423 -15.19 -3.85 18.89
N GLU A 424 -15.21 -5.15 19.18
CA GLU A 424 -15.17 -6.21 18.16
C GLU A 424 -16.38 -6.16 17.23
N GLU A 425 -17.59 -5.92 17.77
CA GLU A 425 -18.80 -5.68 16.98
C GLU A 425 -18.60 -4.51 16.02
N GLY A 426 -18.00 -3.41 16.51
CA GLY A 426 -17.68 -2.25 15.69
C GLY A 426 -16.69 -2.55 14.58
N ILE A 427 -15.61 -3.27 14.88
CA ILE A 427 -14.62 -3.70 13.89
C ILE A 427 -15.28 -4.56 12.81
N ASN A 428 -16.13 -5.51 13.20
CA ASN A 428 -16.85 -6.37 12.26
C ASN A 428 -17.84 -5.58 11.41
N LEU A 429 -18.60 -4.65 12.02
CA LEU A 429 -19.52 -3.77 11.30
C LEU A 429 -18.77 -2.86 10.32
N TYR A 430 -17.58 -2.36 10.70
CA TYR A 430 -16.71 -1.58 9.83
C TYR A 430 -16.29 -2.36 8.60
N LYS A 431 -15.78 -3.58 8.77
CA LYS A 431 -15.38 -4.47 7.67
C LYS A 431 -16.55 -4.78 6.73
N LEU A 432 -17.72 -5.06 7.29
CA LEU A 432 -18.92 -5.38 6.52
C LEU A 432 -19.39 -4.17 5.69
N HIS A 433 -19.32 -2.96 6.28
CA HIS A 433 -19.58 -1.71 5.58
C HIS A 433 -18.55 -1.44 4.46
N THR A 434 -17.24 -1.55 4.75
CA THR A 434 -16.19 -1.27 3.75
C THR A 434 -16.19 -2.26 2.59
N ASN A 435 -16.49 -3.53 2.84
CA ASN A 435 -16.58 -4.54 1.78
C ASN A 435 -17.71 -4.27 0.79
N LYS A 436 -18.81 -3.65 1.24
CA LYS A 436 -20.00 -3.38 0.41
C LYS A 436 -19.99 -2.00 -0.23
N HIS A 437 -19.45 -1.00 0.47
CA HIS A 437 -19.56 0.41 0.08
C HIS A 437 -18.20 1.11 -0.05
N GLY A 438 -17.05 0.46 0.18
CA GLY A 438 -15.76 1.14 0.23
C GLY A 438 -15.64 2.09 1.43
N ARG A 439 -14.76 3.11 1.36
CA ARG A 439 -14.52 4.09 2.43
C ARG A 439 -15.60 5.20 2.52
N LEU A 440 -16.86 4.88 2.23
CA LEU A 440 -17.97 5.85 2.31
C LEU A 440 -18.25 6.29 3.77
N GLU A 441 -18.83 7.48 3.95
CA GLU A 441 -19.18 8.03 5.27
C GLU A 441 -20.24 7.17 5.98
N SER A 442 -20.10 6.92 7.29
CA SER A 442 -21.06 6.13 8.08
C SER A 442 -22.47 6.72 8.16
N THR A 443 -22.64 7.99 7.77
CA THR A 443 -23.94 8.69 7.69
C THR A 443 -24.71 8.39 6.41
N LYS A 444 -24.11 7.66 5.46
CA LYS A 444 -24.70 7.36 4.14
C LYS A 444 -24.55 5.87 3.84
N GLY A 445 -25.58 5.24 3.29
CA GLY A 445 -25.53 3.83 2.83
C GLY A 445 -26.45 2.89 3.60
N THR A 446 -26.25 1.58 3.44
CA THR A 446 -27.20 0.56 3.93
C THR A 446 -27.16 0.35 5.45
N TYR A 447 -26.04 0.66 6.13
CA TYR A 447 -25.83 0.34 7.56
C TYR A 447 -25.95 1.53 8.52
N VAL A 448 -26.59 2.63 8.10
CA VAL A 448 -26.65 3.87 8.90
C VAL A 448 -27.37 3.66 10.24
N LYS A 449 -28.43 2.84 10.27
CA LYS A 449 -29.18 2.57 11.50
C LYS A 449 -28.36 1.77 12.51
N GLU A 450 -27.59 0.82 11.99
CA GLU A 450 -26.67 -0.04 12.73
C GLU A 450 -25.54 0.79 13.32
N TRP A 451 -24.97 1.72 12.55
CA TRP A 451 -23.93 2.64 13.06
C TRP A 451 -24.45 3.55 14.17
N VAL A 452 -25.63 4.14 14.00
CA VAL A 452 -26.23 5.01 15.04
C VAL A 452 -26.50 4.22 16.32
N LYS A 453 -27.02 2.99 16.18
CA LYS A 453 -27.27 2.10 17.32
C LYS A 453 -25.97 1.72 18.02
N TRP A 454 -24.98 1.26 17.26
CA TRP A 454 -23.68 0.84 17.77
C TRP A 454 -22.94 1.97 18.47
N GLU A 455 -22.89 3.16 17.87
CA GLU A 455 -22.20 4.33 18.45
C GLU A 455 -22.82 4.74 19.79
N LYS A 456 -24.15 4.63 19.93
CA LYS A 456 -24.82 4.86 21.21
C LYS A 456 -24.42 3.81 22.25
N GLN A 457 -24.48 2.53 21.89
CA GLN A 457 -24.08 1.43 22.78
C GLN A 457 -22.62 1.52 23.21
N LEU A 458 -21.71 1.86 22.28
CA LEU A 458 -20.30 2.11 22.55
C LEU A 458 -20.12 3.17 23.63
N ARG A 459 -20.80 4.31 23.50
CA ARG A 459 -20.70 5.41 24.48
C ARG A 459 -21.21 5.00 25.85
N ASP A 460 -22.37 4.35 25.90
CA ASP A 460 -22.99 3.91 27.15
C ASP A 460 -22.10 2.88 27.87
N ILE A 461 -21.57 1.90 27.13
CA ILE A 461 -20.69 0.85 27.68
C ILE A 461 -19.35 1.44 28.16
N LEU A 462 -18.71 2.31 27.39
CA LEU A 462 -17.44 2.93 27.78
C LEU A 462 -17.62 3.87 28.98
N LEU A 463 -18.74 4.58 29.06
CA LEU A 463 -19.05 5.43 30.22
C LEU A 463 -19.30 4.58 31.48
N GLY A 464 -20.06 3.50 31.35
CA GLY A 464 -20.32 2.56 32.44
C GLY A 464 -19.07 1.82 32.95
N ASN A 465 -18.02 1.73 32.14
CA ASN A 465 -16.73 1.10 32.50
C ASN A 465 -15.60 2.14 32.69
N SER A 466 -15.94 3.40 32.97
CA SER A 466 -14.97 4.49 33.09
C SER A 466 -13.93 4.27 34.20
N ASP A 467 -14.34 3.78 35.37
CA ASP A 467 -13.42 3.49 36.48
C ASP A 467 -12.35 2.46 36.08
N TYR A 468 -12.77 1.38 35.43
CA TYR A 468 -11.87 0.38 34.89
C TYR A 468 -10.93 0.99 33.85
N LEU A 469 -11.46 1.71 32.85
CA LEU A 469 -10.66 2.29 31.76
C LEU A 469 -9.65 3.33 32.29
N ASN A 470 -9.99 4.08 33.33
CA ASN A 470 -9.06 4.98 34.01
C ASN A 470 -7.99 4.21 34.79
N SER A 471 -8.35 3.10 35.44
CA SER A 471 -7.43 2.32 36.28
C SER A 471 -6.27 1.67 35.51
N ILE A 472 -6.51 1.25 34.25
CA ILE A 472 -5.52 0.54 33.43
C ILE A 472 -4.55 1.47 32.70
N GLN A 473 -4.82 2.77 32.67
CA GLN A 473 -4.00 3.73 31.96
C GLN A 473 -2.76 4.12 32.78
N VAL A 474 -1.65 4.34 32.08
CA VAL A 474 -0.46 4.98 32.67
C VAL A 474 -0.73 6.48 32.81
N PRO A 475 -0.44 7.10 33.97
CA PRO A 475 -0.56 8.54 34.14
C PRO A 475 0.26 9.31 33.10
N PHE A 476 -0.33 10.35 32.50
CA PHE A 476 0.30 11.08 31.41
C PHE A 476 1.64 11.72 31.81
N GLU A 477 1.76 12.26 33.02
CA GLU A 477 3.00 12.87 33.53
C GLU A 477 4.18 11.87 33.53
N PHE A 478 3.91 10.61 33.86
CA PHE A 478 4.92 9.56 33.82
C PHE A 478 5.29 9.21 32.38
N ALA A 479 4.28 9.00 31.52
CA ALA A 479 4.48 8.64 30.12
C ALA A 479 5.21 9.75 29.33
N GLY A 480 4.87 11.02 29.57
CA GLY A 480 5.50 12.18 28.97
C GLY A 480 6.97 12.32 29.36
N LYS A 481 7.27 12.16 30.66
CA LYS A 481 8.64 12.15 31.17
C LYS A 481 9.48 11.04 30.55
N GLU A 482 8.95 9.82 30.46
CA GLU A 482 9.68 8.69 29.88
C GLU A 482 10.00 8.91 28.39
N VAL A 483 9.04 9.44 27.62
CA VAL A 483 9.25 9.81 26.22
C VAL A 483 10.31 10.90 26.09
N ILE A 484 10.28 11.93 26.94
CA ILE A 484 11.28 13.00 26.95
C ILE A 484 12.68 12.44 27.26
N ASP A 485 12.79 11.52 28.21
CA ASP A 485 14.06 10.90 28.59
C ASP A 485 14.63 10.01 27.48
N GLN A 486 13.77 9.23 26.79
CA GLN A 486 14.16 8.48 25.58
C GLN A 486 14.62 9.42 24.45
N LEU A 487 13.88 10.51 24.20
CA LEU A 487 14.26 11.51 23.18
C LEU A 487 15.58 12.19 23.52
N LYS A 488 15.83 12.53 24.79
CA LYS A 488 17.11 13.05 25.29
C LYS A 488 18.25 12.05 25.08
N ALA A 489 18.01 10.76 25.27
CA ALA A 489 19.00 9.72 25.04
C ALA A 489 19.38 9.60 23.56
N ILE A 490 18.39 9.65 22.66
CA ILE A 490 18.62 9.64 21.21
C ILE A 490 19.36 10.91 20.76
N ALA A 491 18.92 12.08 21.23
CA ALA A 491 19.54 13.36 20.92
C ALA A 491 21.02 13.42 21.34
N ARG A 492 21.38 12.76 22.44
CA ARG A 492 22.77 12.65 22.95
C ARG A 492 23.58 11.52 22.32
N GLY A 493 23.01 10.76 21.38
CA GLY A 493 23.66 9.62 20.74
C GLY A 493 23.89 8.41 21.65
N LYS A 494 23.18 8.34 22.79
CA LYS A 494 23.29 7.24 23.78
C LYS A 494 22.27 6.12 23.56
N TYR A 495 21.48 6.20 22.50
CA TYR A 495 20.43 5.24 22.20
C TYR A 495 20.98 4.03 21.45
N SER A 496 20.96 2.88 22.10
CA SER A 496 21.04 1.59 21.45
C SER A 496 19.64 1.20 20.99
N ALA A 497 19.40 1.13 19.67
CA ALA A 497 18.15 0.60 19.16
C ALA A 497 17.88 -0.77 19.80
N PRO A 498 16.63 -1.06 20.23
CA PRO A 498 16.30 -2.41 20.65
C PRO A 498 16.73 -3.33 19.51
N THR A 499 17.51 -4.36 19.86
CA THR A 499 18.00 -5.35 18.91
C THR A 499 16.79 -6.01 18.26
N SER A 500 16.31 -5.44 17.16
CA SER A 500 15.73 -6.25 16.12
C SER A 500 16.89 -7.16 15.71
N GLU A 501 16.81 -8.43 16.13
CA GLU A 501 17.54 -9.46 15.43
C GLU A 501 17.39 -9.14 13.95
N LYS A 502 18.50 -8.85 13.28
CA LYS A 502 18.52 -8.67 11.85
C LYS A 502 18.08 -9.98 11.21
N ARG A 503 16.78 -10.24 11.14
CA ARG A 503 16.21 -11.09 10.12
C ARG A 503 16.02 -10.17 8.94
N LYS A 504 16.88 -10.35 7.93
CA LYS A 504 16.63 -9.84 6.60
C LYS A 504 15.26 -10.36 6.16
N LEU A 505 14.18 -9.60 6.40
CA LEU A 505 12.92 -9.77 5.69
C LEU A 505 13.07 -9.17 4.28
N GLY A 506 14.14 -9.57 3.60
CA GLY A 506 14.24 -9.44 2.16
C GLY A 506 13.28 -10.45 1.57
N SER A 507 12.10 -9.99 1.15
CA SER A 507 11.18 -10.68 0.25
C SER A 507 11.15 -12.21 0.36
N ILE A 508 10.50 -12.79 1.39
CA ILE A 508 10.30 -14.25 1.48
C ILE A 508 9.80 -14.77 0.12
N VAL A 509 10.61 -15.60 -0.51
CA VAL A 509 10.40 -16.17 -1.85
C VAL A 509 9.81 -17.56 -1.72
N PHE A 510 10.26 -18.37 -0.76
CA PHE A 510 9.73 -19.72 -0.54
C PHE A 510 9.98 -20.25 0.88
N ALA A 511 9.20 -21.26 1.27
CA ALA A 511 9.37 -22.05 2.49
C ALA A 511 9.99 -23.41 2.13
N ALA A 512 11.01 -23.82 2.88
CA ALA A 512 11.69 -25.09 2.67
C ALA A 512 12.23 -25.68 3.99
N ILE A 513 12.47 -26.99 3.99
CA ILE A 513 13.18 -27.67 5.07
C ILE A 513 14.65 -27.77 4.68
N SER A 514 15.52 -27.07 5.40
CA SER A 514 16.97 -27.12 5.25
C SER A 514 17.50 -28.44 5.82
N LEU A 515 18.18 -29.22 4.97
CA LEU A 515 18.71 -30.53 5.33
C LEU A 515 20.23 -30.46 5.54
N PRO A 516 20.79 -31.19 6.53
CA PRO A 516 22.22 -31.25 6.74
C PRO A 516 22.94 -31.88 5.53
N VAL A 517 23.80 -31.11 4.87
CA VAL A 517 24.62 -31.58 3.73
C VAL A 517 25.45 -32.82 4.07
N PRO A 518 26.09 -32.95 5.27
CA PRO A 518 26.86 -34.14 5.60
C PRO A 518 26.03 -35.44 5.59
N GLU A 519 24.77 -35.39 6.04
CA GLU A 519 23.88 -36.55 6.02
C GLU A 519 23.47 -36.94 4.60
N ILE A 520 23.21 -35.94 3.74
CA ILE A 520 22.92 -36.16 2.31
C ILE A 520 24.13 -36.76 1.60
N LEU A 521 25.33 -36.28 1.86
CA LEU A 521 26.56 -36.82 1.27
C LEU A 521 26.83 -38.26 1.75
N SER A 522 26.62 -38.53 3.04
CA SER A 522 26.72 -39.90 3.58
C SER A 522 25.76 -40.85 2.88
N LEU A 523 24.49 -40.45 2.72
CA LEU A 523 23.48 -41.23 2.01
C LEU A 523 23.88 -41.50 0.56
N LEU A 524 24.41 -40.50 -0.15
CA LEU A 524 24.86 -40.67 -1.54
C LEU A 524 26.06 -41.62 -1.66
N ASN A 525 26.99 -41.56 -0.72
CA ASN A 525 28.14 -42.47 -0.69
C ASN A 525 27.69 -43.92 -0.44
N ASP A 526 26.75 -44.13 0.48
CA ASP A 526 26.18 -45.46 0.73
C ASP A 526 25.44 -45.99 -0.50
N LEU A 527 24.69 -45.14 -1.21
CA LEU A 527 24.01 -45.52 -2.45
C LEU A 527 24.98 -45.81 -3.58
N ALA A 528 26.09 -45.06 -3.69
CA ALA A 528 27.13 -45.31 -4.69
C ALA A 528 27.82 -46.66 -4.51
N GLN A 529 27.98 -47.11 -3.26
CA GLN A 529 28.54 -48.44 -2.95
C GLN A 529 27.55 -49.58 -3.25
N LYS A 530 26.25 -49.33 -3.09
CA LYS A 530 25.19 -50.34 -3.26
C LYS A 530 24.71 -50.48 -4.71
N ASP A 531 24.65 -49.39 -5.47
CA ASP A 531 24.19 -49.38 -6.86
C ASP A 531 25.28 -48.84 -7.80
N PRO A 532 25.86 -49.70 -8.67
CA PRO A 532 26.89 -49.29 -9.64
C PRO A 532 26.46 -48.14 -10.57
N LYS A 533 25.16 -48.00 -10.87
CA LYS A 533 24.65 -46.90 -11.71
C LYS A 533 24.77 -45.56 -11.00
N VAL A 534 24.50 -45.54 -9.70
CA VAL A 534 24.68 -44.35 -8.85
C VAL A 534 26.16 -44.02 -8.73
N GLY A 535 27.00 -45.01 -8.45
CA GLY A 535 28.45 -44.84 -8.38
C GLY A 535 29.03 -44.24 -9.67
N ASN A 536 28.64 -44.78 -10.83
CA ASN A 536 29.05 -44.26 -12.13
C ASN A 536 28.54 -42.84 -12.40
N PHE A 537 27.31 -42.52 -11.99
CA PHE A 537 26.75 -41.19 -12.16
C PHE A 537 27.48 -40.13 -11.32
N LEU A 538 27.86 -40.45 -10.08
CA LEU A 538 28.45 -39.48 -9.15
C LEU A 538 29.97 -39.28 -9.36
N LYS A 539 30.66 -40.26 -9.96
CA LYS A 539 32.13 -40.30 -10.10
C LYS A 539 32.77 -39.00 -10.64
N ASP A 540 32.13 -38.36 -11.61
CA ASP A 540 32.68 -37.18 -12.30
C ASP A 540 32.05 -35.86 -11.83
N LYS A 541 31.18 -35.88 -10.81
CA LYS A 541 30.33 -34.73 -10.44
C LYS A 541 30.78 -33.98 -9.20
N SER A 542 31.81 -34.46 -8.48
CA SER A 542 32.36 -33.82 -7.27
C SER A 542 31.24 -33.29 -6.35
N MET A 543 30.43 -34.20 -5.81
CA MET A 543 29.22 -33.85 -5.05
C MET A 543 29.52 -32.98 -3.81
N GLU A 544 30.68 -33.19 -3.20
CA GLU A 544 31.16 -32.46 -2.03
C GLU A 544 31.37 -30.96 -2.31
N SER A 545 31.77 -30.59 -3.53
CA SER A 545 31.91 -29.19 -3.94
C SER A 545 30.64 -28.62 -4.57
N SER A 546 29.78 -29.49 -5.12
CA SER A 546 28.55 -29.10 -5.82
C SER A 546 27.37 -28.83 -4.86
N ILE A 547 27.23 -29.59 -3.76
CA ILE A 547 26.13 -29.42 -2.81
C ILE A 547 26.58 -28.50 -1.67
N GLN A 548 26.40 -27.19 -1.85
CA GLN A 548 26.64 -26.22 -0.78
C GLN A 548 25.44 -26.09 0.18
N LYS A 549 24.23 -26.38 -0.31
CA LYS A 549 22.97 -26.32 0.44
C LYS A 549 22.01 -27.38 -0.09
N ALA A 550 21.37 -28.12 0.82
CA ALA A 550 20.30 -29.06 0.51
C ALA A 550 19.02 -28.60 1.19
N HIS A 551 17.92 -28.55 0.46
CA HIS A 551 16.63 -28.18 1.02
C HIS A 551 15.47 -28.86 0.28
N LEU A 552 14.42 -29.21 1.01
CA LEU A 552 13.16 -29.68 0.48
C LEU A 552 12.20 -28.49 0.38
N THR A 553 11.88 -28.04 -0.83
CA THR A 553 10.95 -26.91 -1.01
C THR A 553 9.52 -27.35 -0.70
N LEU A 554 8.86 -26.66 0.23
CA LEU A 554 7.47 -26.90 0.61
C LEU A 554 6.50 -26.03 -0.20
N ALA A 555 6.80 -24.74 -0.35
CA ALA A 555 6.00 -23.83 -1.16
C ALA A 555 6.80 -22.62 -1.65
N HIS A 556 6.61 -22.27 -2.94
CA HIS A 556 7.18 -21.07 -3.55
C HIS A 556 6.14 -19.99 -3.82
N LYS A 557 6.44 -18.72 -3.50
CA LYS A 557 5.54 -17.56 -3.62
C LYS A 557 4.98 -17.36 -5.03
N ARG A 558 5.80 -17.55 -6.08
CA ARG A 558 5.34 -17.44 -7.48
C ARG A 558 4.36 -18.54 -7.90
N SER A 559 4.48 -19.73 -7.32
CA SER A 559 3.71 -20.91 -7.73
C SER A 559 2.44 -21.08 -6.90
N HIS A 560 2.53 -20.79 -5.60
CA HIS A 560 1.45 -21.05 -4.63
C HIS A 560 0.87 -19.77 -3.99
N GLY A 561 1.48 -18.61 -4.20
CA GLY A 561 1.04 -17.34 -3.61
C GLY A 561 1.61 -17.09 -2.21
N VAL A 562 1.45 -15.86 -1.71
CA VAL A 562 2.03 -15.42 -0.43
C VAL A 562 1.41 -16.17 0.75
N ALA A 563 0.08 -16.32 0.77
CA ALA A 563 -0.63 -17.02 1.83
C ALA A 563 -0.17 -18.47 1.99
N ALA A 564 0.10 -19.17 0.89
CA ALA A 564 0.56 -20.55 0.94
C ALA A 564 1.96 -20.69 1.56
N VAL A 565 2.83 -19.69 1.41
CA VAL A 565 4.15 -19.66 2.04
C VAL A 565 4.03 -19.27 3.52
N ALA A 566 3.18 -18.27 3.82
CA ALA A 566 2.94 -17.81 5.18
C ALA A 566 2.34 -18.88 6.10
N ASN A 567 1.53 -19.81 5.56
CA ASN A 567 0.94 -20.90 6.34
C ASN A 567 1.96 -21.85 6.99
N TYR A 568 3.23 -21.85 6.55
CA TYR A 568 4.28 -22.62 7.22
C TYR A 568 4.93 -21.86 8.38
N GLY A 569 4.45 -20.65 8.68
CA GLY A 569 4.97 -19.83 9.78
C GLY A 569 4.82 -20.49 11.15
N SER A 570 3.79 -21.32 11.34
CA SER A 570 3.59 -22.10 12.57
C SER A 570 4.71 -23.11 12.83
N PHE A 571 5.39 -23.58 11.78
CA PHE A 571 6.46 -24.58 11.85
C PHE A 571 7.86 -23.96 11.72
N LEU A 572 7.98 -22.63 11.68
CA LEU A 572 9.24 -21.95 11.44
C LEU A 572 10.26 -22.25 12.55
N HIS A 573 11.49 -22.63 12.17
CA HIS A 573 12.59 -23.07 13.05
C HIS A 573 12.35 -24.39 13.78
N GLN A 574 11.25 -25.09 13.50
CA GLN A 574 11.04 -26.42 14.04
C GLN A 574 11.82 -27.47 13.25
N LYS A 575 12.20 -28.55 13.95
CA LYS A 575 12.84 -29.71 13.34
C LYS A 575 11.78 -30.60 12.72
N VAL A 576 11.87 -30.81 11.41
CA VAL A 576 10.95 -31.63 10.63
C VAL A 576 11.69 -32.88 10.13
N PRO A 577 11.22 -34.10 10.45
CA PRO A 577 11.75 -35.30 9.84
C PRO A 577 11.37 -35.35 8.36
N VAL A 578 12.30 -35.75 7.49
CA VAL A 578 12.11 -35.87 6.05
C VAL A 578 12.48 -37.28 5.61
N ASP A 579 11.50 -38.03 5.11
CA ASP A 579 11.67 -39.40 4.66
C ASP A 579 12.09 -39.44 3.19
N VAL A 580 13.30 -39.93 2.95
CA VAL A 580 13.90 -40.01 1.62
C VAL A 580 13.66 -41.41 1.04
N GLY A 581 12.89 -41.49 -0.04
CA GLY A 581 12.40 -42.76 -0.60
C GLY A 581 13.07 -43.21 -1.89
N ALA A 582 13.65 -42.30 -2.67
CA ALA A 582 14.33 -42.66 -3.91
C ALA A 582 15.31 -41.58 -4.39
N LEU A 583 16.28 -42.00 -5.20
CA LEU A 583 17.16 -41.13 -5.98
C LEU A 583 16.76 -41.18 -7.45
N LEU A 584 16.48 -40.01 -8.05
CA LEU A 584 16.25 -39.89 -9.49
C LEU A 584 17.35 -39.07 -10.13
N PHE A 585 17.89 -39.55 -11.24
CA PHE A 585 18.91 -38.82 -12.00
C PHE A 585 18.81 -39.04 -13.51
N SER A 586 19.25 -38.05 -14.25
CA SER A 586 19.48 -38.06 -15.71
C SER A 586 20.84 -37.43 -15.99
N ASP A 587 21.27 -37.39 -17.24
CA ASP A 587 22.55 -36.80 -17.64
C ASP A 587 22.75 -35.35 -17.17
N LYS A 588 21.66 -34.62 -16.89
CA LYS A 588 21.68 -33.19 -16.55
C LYS A 588 21.09 -32.83 -15.19
N LEU A 589 20.46 -33.76 -14.48
CA LEU A 589 19.69 -33.46 -13.26
C LEU A 589 19.79 -34.63 -12.28
N ALA A 590 19.88 -34.34 -10.99
CA ALA A 590 19.71 -35.33 -9.92
C ALA A 590 18.93 -34.74 -8.74
N ALA A 591 17.99 -35.50 -8.20
CA ALA A 591 17.23 -35.13 -7.02
C ALA A 591 16.80 -36.35 -6.20
N LEU A 592 16.68 -36.17 -4.89
CA LEU A 592 16.09 -37.15 -3.98
C LEU A 592 14.60 -36.90 -3.87
N GLU A 593 13.78 -37.93 -4.07
CA GLU A 593 12.38 -37.93 -3.70
C GLU A 593 12.28 -38.02 -2.18
N ALA A 594 11.57 -37.06 -1.58
CA ALA A 594 11.58 -36.88 -0.14
C ALA A 594 10.26 -36.31 0.37
N GLU A 595 9.63 -36.96 1.34
CA GLU A 595 8.39 -36.50 1.95
C GLU A 595 8.62 -35.92 3.35
N PRO A 596 8.01 -34.76 3.69
CA PRO A 596 8.04 -34.23 5.05
C PRO A 596 7.12 -35.05 5.97
N GLY A 597 7.59 -35.31 7.19
CA GLY A 597 6.85 -35.98 8.25
C GLY A 597 6.03 -35.02 9.12
N SER A 598 5.76 -35.42 10.36
CA SER A 598 4.94 -34.66 11.29
C SER A 598 5.76 -34.01 12.40
N VAL A 599 5.34 -32.85 12.87
CA VAL A 599 5.86 -32.17 14.06
C VAL A 599 4.73 -32.00 15.07
N GLU A 600 4.95 -32.45 16.31
CA GLU A 600 3.95 -32.36 17.40
C GLU A 600 2.57 -32.95 17.04
N GLY A 601 2.53 -33.95 16.14
CA GLY A 601 1.30 -34.59 15.67
C GLY A 601 0.67 -33.92 14.45
N GLU A 602 1.12 -32.73 14.04
CA GLU A 602 0.68 -32.05 12.82
C GLU A 602 1.54 -32.45 11.62
N LYS A 603 0.89 -32.92 10.55
CA LYS A 603 1.59 -33.33 9.31
C LYS A 603 2.01 -32.11 8.50
N VAL A 604 3.32 -31.94 8.31
CA VAL A 604 3.85 -30.95 7.37
C VAL A 604 3.67 -31.50 5.97
N ASN A 605 2.95 -30.80 5.10
CA ASN A 605 2.70 -31.26 3.73
C ASN A 605 3.35 -30.30 2.74
N SER A 606 4.06 -30.81 1.73
CA SER A 606 4.53 -29.97 0.62
C SER A 606 3.38 -29.62 -0.33
N LYS A 607 3.40 -28.41 -0.91
CA LYS A 607 2.47 -28.03 -2.00
C LYS A 607 2.94 -28.48 -3.37
N ASN A 608 4.20 -28.89 -3.51
CA ASN A 608 4.72 -29.43 -4.75
C ASN A 608 4.11 -30.82 -5.00
N GLN A 609 3.70 -31.10 -6.24
CA GLN A 609 3.17 -32.42 -6.62
C GLN A 609 4.19 -33.54 -6.45
N TRP A 610 5.46 -33.21 -6.62
CA TRP A 610 6.59 -34.12 -6.40
C TRP A 610 7.59 -33.46 -5.45
N PRO A 611 7.49 -33.72 -4.13
CA PRO A 611 8.41 -33.20 -3.13
C PRO A 611 9.80 -33.83 -3.31
N HIS A 612 10.81 -32.99 -3.52
CA HIS A 612 12.18 -33.45 -3.78
C HIS A 612 13.24 -32.47 -3.28
N VAL A 613 14.45 -33.00 -3.12
CA VAL A 613 15.68 -32.26 -2.79
C VAL A 613 16.59 -32.30 -4.01
N THR A 614 16.83 -31.15 -4.64
CA THR A 614 17.73 -31.07 -5.80
C THR A 614 19.18 -31.22 -5.35
N LEU A 615 19.88 -32.19 -5.93
CA LEU A 615 21.28 -32.50 -5.61
C LEU A 615 22.26 -31.90 -6.60
N TRP A 616 21.94 -31.99 -7.90
CA TRP A 616 22.86 -31.56 -8.95
C TRP A 616 22.12 -31.13 -10.22
N THR A 617 22.67 -30.12 -10.89
CA THR A 617 22.22 -29.62 -12.18
C THR A 617 23.40 -29.42 -13.11
N GLY A 618 23.30 -29.90 -14.35
CA GLY A 618 24.30 -29.65 -15.39
C GLY A 618 24.38 -28.18 -15.80
N GLN A 619 25.46 -27.82 -16.49
CA GLN A 619 25.71 -26.43 -16.92
C GLN A 619 24.53 -25.86 -17.73
N GLY A 620 24.00 -24.71 -17.30
CA GLY A 620 22.89 -24.02 -17.95
C GLY A 620 21.48 -24.54 -17.61
N VAL A 621 21.36 -25.51 -16.69
CA VAL A 621 20.07 -26.05 -16.22
C VAL A 621 19.74 -25.46 -14.85
N ALA A 622 18.49 -25.04 -14.65
CA ALA A 622 18.08 -24.44 -13.38
C ALA A 622 17.55 -25.52 -12.42
N ALA A 623 17.71 -25.31 -11.11
CA ALA A 623 17.22 -26.25 -10.08
C ALA A 623 15.70 -26.53 -10.17
N LYS A 624 14.91 -25.56 -10.65
CA LYS A 624 13.47 -25.73 -10.89
C LYS A 624 13.15 -26.84 -11.91
N ASP A 625 14.08 -27.11 -12.83
CA ASP A 625 13.88 -28.10 -13.90
C ASP A 625 13.95 -29.53 -13.36
N ALA A 626 14.46 -29.73 -12.13
CA ALA A 626 14.41 -31.00 -11.41
C ALA A 626 12.97 -31.54 -11.25
N ASN A 627 11.96 -30.66 -11.20
CA ASN A 627 10.54 -31.06 -11.20
C ASN A 627 10.14 -31.93 -12.41
N THR A 628 10.92 -31.93 -13.49
CA THR A 628 10.66 -32.73 -14.70
C THR A 628 11.23 -34.15 -14.64
N LEU A 629 11.99 -34.50 -13.59
CA LEU A 629 12.60 -35.83 -13.45
C LEU A 629 11.58 -36.99 -13.49
N PRO A 630 10.39 -36.91 -12.86
CA PRO A 630 9.37 -37.94 -12.98
C PRO A 630 8.85 -38.11 -14.42
N GLU A 631 8.72 -37.01 -15.17
CA GLU A 631 8.32 -37.06 -16.58
C GLU A 631 9.44 -37.69 -17.43
N LEU A 632 10.71 -37.32 -17.18
CA LEU A 632 11.85 -37.92 -17.87
C LEU A 632 11.98 -39.42 -17.57
N LEU A 633 11.67 -39.85 -16.34
CA LEU A 633 11.62 -41.26 -15.97
C LEU A 633 10.56 -42.01 -16.79
N SER A 634 9.36 -41.43 -16.95
CA SER A 634 8.29 -42.01 -17.78
C SER A 634 8.67 -42.11 -19.26
N GLN A 635 9.57 -41.25 -19.73
CA GLN A 635 10.10 -41.25 -21.10
C GLN A 635 11.34 -42.14 -21.26
N GLY A 636 11.79 -42.83 -20.20
CA GLY A 636 13.00 -43.66 -20.20
C GLY A 636 14.31 -42.86 -20.26
N LYS A 637 14.28 -41.56 -19.95
CA LYS A 637 15.43 -40.64 -20.01
C LYS A 637 16.02 -40.30 -18.64
N ALA A 638 15.46 -40.85 -17.57
CA ALA A 638 16.00 -40.77 -16.22
C ALA A 638 16.02 -42.16 -15.59
N THR A 639 16.88 -42.33 -14.60
CA THR A 639 17.01 -43.54 -13.79
C THR A 639 16.44 -43.26 -12.40
N ARG A 640 15.71 -44.22 -11.85
CA ARG A 640 15.22 -44.22 -10.47
C ARG A 640 15.91 -45.35 -9.70
N VAL A 641 16.38 -45.05 -8.50
CA VAL A 641 16.95 -46.01 -7.54
C VAL A 641 16.18 -45.87 -6.24
N ASP A 642 15.45 -46.92 -5.87
CA ASP A 642 14.61 -46.93 -4.66
C ASP A 642 15.46 -47.15 -3.40
N ILE A 643 15.05 -46.49 -2.32
CA ILE A 643 15.68 -46.56 -1.00
C ILE A 643 14.67 -47.24 -0.07
N ASN A 644 14.89 -48.52 0.22
CA ASN A 644 13.99 -49.32 1.06
C ASN A 644 14.78 -50.05 2.17
N PRO A 645 14.50 -49.80 3.46
CA PRO A 645 13.51 -48.82 3.97
C PRO A 645 13.92 -47.37 3.67
N PRO A 646 12.96 -46.42 3.60
CA PRO A 646 13.25 -45.00 3.47
C PRO A 646 14.18 -44.51 4.58
N VAL A 647 15.05 -43.56 4.26
CA VAL A 647 15.98 -42.97 5.22
C VAL A 647 15.42 -41.63 5.71
N THR A 648 15.23 -41.49 7.01
CA THR A 648 14.75 -40.24 7.62
C THR A 648 15.93 -39.32 7.95
N ILE A 649 15.91 -38.10 7.41
CA ILE A 649 16.86 -37.03 7.71
C ILE A 649 16.10 -35.90 8.38
N THR A 650 16.60 -35.40 9.51
CA THR A 650 15.94 -34.28 10.22
C THR A 650 16.48 -32.95 9.74
N GLY A 651 15.61 -32.09 9.23
CA GLY A 651 15.95 -30.73 8.80
C GLY A 651 15.24 -29.66 9.61
N THR A 652 15.61 -28.40 9.38
CA THR A 652 14.97 -27.24 10.01
C THR A 652 14.12 -26.51 8.98
N LEU A 653 12.87 -26.21 9.30
CA LEU A 653 12.02 -25.43 8.42
C LEU A 653 12.39 -23.94 8.47
N GLU A 654 12.68 -23.38 7.30
CA GLU A 654 13.16 -22.00 7.13
C GLU A 654 12.44 -21.27 5.98
N PHE A 655 12.45 -19.94 6.05
CA PHE A 655 12.03 -19.06 4.97
C PHE A 655 13.25 -18.49 4.24
N PHE A 656 13.15 -18.48 2.91
CA PHE A 656 14.23 -18.08 2.00
C PHE A 656 13.85 -16.89 1.12
#